data_AF-W2NDJ3-F1
#
_entry.id   AF-W2NDJ3-F1
#
_cell.length_a   1.000
_cell.length_b   1.000
_cell.length_c   1.000
_cell.angle_alpha   90.00
_cell.angle_beta   90.00
_cell.angle_gamma   90.00
#
_symmetry.space_group_name_H-M   'P 1'
#
loop_
_entity.id
_entity.type
_entity.pdbx_description
1 polymer ?
#
loop_
_entity_poly.entity_id
_entity_poly.type
_entity_poly.pdbx_seq_one_letter_code
_entity_poly.pdbx_strand_id
1 'polypeptide(L)'
;MIKDMKALSPPTFRGKHEALCTDKNIEERKFQYCLPITSQEDPVFCAGADRIDLLVHQSPLTLCRASVMHLLLTDVYEELEAAGASPSVNLTSKEETTLDEAATTASLSITEVSSIAYSSDITRGGLLDVNLRKKGYHLFLDGNDWRVCVAPTHPLASHLYDPDRKLVTAANAVPHVDLVVASAEQDTSVVIPNAIKAQDESCSPNVLDAIDIEYASSDRFYTMLKTMEAPPPLEFHDDHKKLCNDNAVDEEFPYCLPISTRSDTEFCEGADRIDLLVRQSPSTICLESVLHLLAGDIFAELQAAGGSPIINLDQDGSSWFLVENTNITFSAEHVNVDELKLALLRKGYRLYNEDNWRVCVAPIHPLAANLYNPDQAILEKYTGPHLAIVPSKVDGISELTMVEATATTNPEDTDSVSVSEIAPQMTTPTVSVTGCTPNMVDAFDDGSGGEFYSMMKSTGSLPPPRFHGEHEVLCNSDNRKHREFRYCLPISGRKDSSLCAHADRMDILLRQSPKKRCFASVLHMLMKDVFEELKAVGFAPILTFGTLLGAVRDGGIIPFTEDVDIAYNGRIVNGGELDDRLWRKGYHLFQYNIFRVCVAPTHPLASQLYDPEHSIVEEYAVPYVDLYAMQQKFGTSWSMEELKTRWLSNDRVMPFSQVTINGEQFDTIHDPAFLLLSEYGADYMTPKPRDRRLAWKAFR
;
A
#
# COMPACT_ATOMS: atom_id res chain seq x y z
N MET A 1 1.68 -18.69 -16.41
CA MET A 1 0.65 -17.85 -17.07
C MET A 1 0.53 -18.17 -18.57
N ILE A 2 1.44 -17.74 -19.46
CA ILE A 2 1.30 -18.02 -20.92
C ILE A 2 1.18 -19.52 -21.23
N LYS A 3 1.91 -20.39 -20.52
CA LYS A 3 1.81 -21.87 -20.64
C LYS A 3 0.46 -22.44 -20.17
N ASP A 4 -0.26 -21.70 -19.34
CA ASP A 4 -1.53 -22.11 -18.70
C ASP A 4 -2.76 -21.48 -19.39
N MET A 5 -2.54 -20.50 -20.27
CA MET A 5 -3.59 -19.89 -21.09
C MET A 5 -3.96 -20.83 -22.24
N LYS A 6 -5.25 -20.91 -22.56
CA LYS A 6 -5.70 -21.53 -23.82
C LYS A 6 -5.03 -20.77 -24.96
N ALA A 7 -4.40 -21.48 -25.90
CA ALA A 7 -3.67 -20.87 -27.01
C ALA A 7 -4.51 -19.75 -27.64
N LEU A 8 -3.99 -18.52 -27.57
CA LEU A 8 -4.65 -17.35 -28.15
C LEU A 8 -4.85 -17.60 -29.64
N SER A 9 -6.01 -17.23 -30.17
CA SER A 9 -6.23 -17.32 -31.62
C SER A 9 -5.23 -16.39 -32.32
N PRO A 10 -4.56 -16.85 -33.39
CA PRO A 10 -3.63 -16.01 -34.12
C PRO A 10 -4.36 -14.79 -34.71
N PRO A 11 -3.69 -13.63 -34.81
CA PRO A 11 -4.30 -12.44 -35.41
C PRO A 11 -4.71 -12.71 -36.85
N THR A 12 -5.87 -12.18 -37.25
CA THR A 12 -6.30 -12.22 -38.65
C THR A 12 -5.73 -11.01 -39.39
N PHE A 13 -4.67 -11.22 -40.17
CA PHE A 13 -4.11 -10.17 -41.01
C PHE A 13 -4.98 -9.93 -42.25
N ARG A 14 -5.17 -8.65 -42.63
CA ARG A 14 -5.99 -8.25 -43.78
C ARG A 14 -5.26 -7.21 -44.63
N GLY A 15 -5.56 -7.18 -45.94
CA GLY A 15 -5.02 -6.17 -46.84
C GLY A 15 -3.49 -6.25 -46.94
N LYS A 16 -2.79 -5.14 -46.73
CA LYS A 16 -1.30 -5.12 -46.82
C LYS A 16 -0.62 -6.00 -45.76
N HIS A 17 -1.32 -6.32 -44.66
CA HIS A 17 -0.77 -7.19 -43.61
C HIS A 17 -0.82 -8.67 -43.97
N GLU A 18 -1.54 -9.08 -45.03
CA GLU A 18 -1.55 -10.48 -45.51
C GLU A 18 -0.14 -10.97 -45.87
N ALA A 19 0.78 -10.05 -46.18
CA ALA A 19 2.19 -10.38 -46.36
C ALA A 19 2.79 -11.03 -45.09
N LEU A 20 2.34 -10.69 -43.88
CA LEU A 20 2.81 -11.29 -42.62
C LEU A 20 2.38 -12.77 -42.43
N CYS A 21 1.46 -13.28 -43.24
CA CYS A 21 1.05 -14.69 -43.22
C CYS A 21 2.10 -15.65 -43.85
N THR A 22 3.19 -15.12 -44.38
CA THR A 22 4.24 -15.92 -45.01
C THR A 22 5.64 -15.44 -44.61
N ASP A 23 6.50 -16.41 -44.33
CA ASP A 23 7.93 -16.20 -44.04
C ASP A 23 8.76 -16.02 -45.33
N LYS A 24 8.10 -15.96 -46.50
CA LYS A 24 8.77 -15.74 -47.77
C LYS A 24 9.45 -14.37 -47.77
N ASN A 25 10.74 -14.35 -48.08
CA ASN A 25 11.60 -13.17 -48.08
C ASN A 25 11.61 -12.42 -46.73
N ILE A 26 11.36 -13.13 -45.62
CA ILE A 26 11.40 -12.58 -44.25
C ILE A 26 12.64 -11.69 -44.01
N GLU A 27 13.78 -12.14 -44.53
CA GLU A 27 15.09 -11.48 -44.41
C GLU A 27 15.22 -10.17 -45.20
N GLU A 28 14.51 -10.05 -46.33
CA GLU A 28 14.48 -8.81 -47.12
C GLU A 28 13.49 -7.81 -46.54
N ARG A 29 12.49 -8.31 -45.79
CA ARG A 29 11.40 -7.52 -45.25
C ARG A 29 11.79 -6.80 -43.96
N LYS A 30 12.71 -7.33 -43.15
CA LYS A 30 13.23 -6.66 -41.94
C LYS A 30 12.08 -6.11 -41.07
N PHE A 31 12.04 -4.80 -40.84
CA PHE A 31 10.94 -4.12 -40.14
C PHE A 31 9.54 -4.36 -40.71
N GLN A 32 9.40 -4.64 -42.01
CA GLN A 32 8.11 -4.98 -42.64
C GLN A 32 7.61 -6.39 -42.30
N TYR A 33 8.41 -7.20 -41.61
CA TYR A 33 7.98 -8.47 -41.04
C TYR A 33 7.68 -8.37 -39.53
N CYS A 34 8.11 -7.30 -38.86
CA CYS A 34 7.75 -7.07 -37.45
C CYS A 34 6.24 -6.88 -37.29
N LEU A 35 5.70 -7.33 -36.16
CA LEU A 35 4.30 -7.18 -35.83
C LEU A 35 3.95 -5.67 -35.74
N PRO A 36 2.89 -5.21 -36.43
CA PRO A 36 2.41 -3.84 -36.26
C PRO A 36 1.85 -3.65 -34.85
N ILE A 37 2.56 -2.90 -34.01
CA ILE A 37 2.19 -2.62 -32.62
C ILE A 37 2.04 -1.12 -32.45
N THR A 38 0.88 -0.67 -31.97
CA THR A 38 0.70 0.69 -31.48
C THR A 38 0.78 0.70 -29.96
N SER A 39 1.56 1.64 -29.44
CA SER A 39 1.78 1.80 -28.01
C SER A 39 1.98 3.28 -27.70
N GLN A 40 1.63 3.69 -26.49
CA GLN A 40 1.82 5.04 -25.99
C GLN A 40 2.99 5.12 -25.02
N GLU A 41 3.57 6.32 -24.96
CA GLU A 41 4.74 6.65 -24.14
C GLU A 41 4.38 7.62 -23.02
N ASP A 42 3.08 7.87 -22.81
CA ASP A 42 2.62 8.77 -21.76
C ASP A 42 3.10 8.24 -20.39
N PRO A 43 3.94 9.00 -19.65
CA PRO A 43 4.56 8.52 -18.43
C PRO A 43 3.54 8.16 -17.34
N VAL A 44 2.37 8.81 -17.34
CA VAL A 44 1.31 8.56 -16.36
C VAL A 44 0.55 7.28 -16.70
N PHE A 45 0.28 7.06 -17.99
CA PHE A 45 -0.32 5.83 -18.46
C PHE A 45 0.60 4.61 -18.30
N CYS A 46 1.89 4.80 -18.55
CA CYS A 46 2.89 3.76 -18.49
C CYS A 46 3.49 3.54 -17.09
N ALA A 47 3.09 4.34 -16.10
CA ALA A 47 3.60 4.22 -14.73
C ALA A 47 3.20 2.87 -14.13
N GLY A 48 4.20 2.04 -13.79
CA GLY A 48 3.99 0.70 -13.24
C GLY A 48 3.55 -0.34 -14.27
N ALA A 49 3.52 0.00 -15.56
CA ALA A 49 3.14 -0.93 -16.60
C ALA A 49 4.27 -1.95 -16.85
N ASP A 50 3.98 -3.23 -16.72
CA ASP A 50 4.94 -4.32 -16.85
C ASP A 50 4.53 -5.34 -17.95
N ARG A 51 5.23 -6.47 -18.04
CA ARG A 51 4.94 -7.50 -19.06
C ARG A 51 3.66 -8.29 -18.79
N ILE A 52 3.12 -8.29 -17.56
CA ILE A 52 1.86 -8.94 -17.18
C ILE A 52 0.68 -8.15 -17.75
N ASP A 53 0.78 -6.83 -17.86
CA ASP A 53 -0.27 -5.99 -18.46
C ASP A 53 -0.58 -6.36 -19.93
N LEU A 54 0.39 -6.96 -20.63
CA LEU A 54 0.21 -7.46 -22.00
C LEU A 54 -0.68 -8.72 -22.08
N LEU A 55 -1.01 -9.36 -20.95
CA LEU A 55 -1.82 -10.59 -20.89
C LEU A 55 -3.33 -10.32 -20.87
N VAL A 56 -3.75 -9.09 -20.54
CA VAL A 56 -5.16 -8.66 -20.61
C VAL A 56 -5.44 -8.19 -22.03
N HIS A 57 -6.65 -8.43 -22.57
CA HIS A 57 -6.98 -7.98 -23.94
C HIS A 57 -7.09 -6.45 -23.96
N GLN A 58 -5.99 -5.80 -24.33
CA GLN A 58 -5.91 -4.37 -24.48
C GLN A 58 -6.31 -3.97 -25.91
N SER A 59 -6.99 -2.84 -26.05
CA SER A 59 -7.14 -2.21 -27.36
C SER A 59 -5.75 -1.78 -27.86
N PRO A 60 -5.45 -1.81 -29.17
CA PRO A 60 -4.16 -1.33 -29.70
C PRO A 60 -3.84 0.14 -29.34
N LEU A 61 -4.82 0.89 -28.84
CA LEU A 61 -4.71 2.27 -28.36
C LEU A 61 -4.46 2.39 -26.84
N THR A 62 -4.40 1.27 -26.11
CA THR A 62 -4.17 1.24 -24.65
C THR A 62 -2.91 0.47 -24.27
N LEU A 63 -1.98 0.23 -25.20
CA LEU A 63 -0.76 -0.52 -24.93
C LEU A 63 0.35 0.42 -24.44
N CYS A 64 0.96 0.15 -23.29
CA CYS A 64 2.13 0.90 -22.86
C CYS A 64 3.38 0.46 -23.63
N ARG A 65 4.17 1.42 -24.13
CA ARG A 65 5.42 1.12 -24.85
C ARG A 65 6.47 0.48 -23.95
N ALA A 66 6.54 0.88 -22.68
CA ALA A 66 7.45 0.30 -21.69
C ALA A 66 7.18 -1.19 -21.47
N SER A 67 5.92 -1.63 -21.38
CA SER A 67 5.55 -3.05 -21.27
C SER A 67 6.04 -3.88 -22.46
N VAL A 68 5.87 -3.37 -23.69
CA VAL A 68 6.33 -4.05 -24.93
C VAL A 68 7.86 -4.14 -24.98
N MET A 69 8.53 -3.06 -24.60
CA MET A 69 9.99 -3.01 -24.57
C MET A 69 10.56 -3.89 -23.46
N HIS A 70 9.91 -3.97 -22.31
CA HIS A 70 10.30 -4.86 -21.22
C HIS A 70 10.17 -6.32 -21.62
N LEU A 71 9.07 -6.71 -22.29
CA LEU A 71 8.90 -8.04 -22.89
C LEU A 71 10.05 -8.36 -23.88
N LEU A 72 10.34 -7.45 -24.80
CA LEU A 72 11.41 -7.60 -25.79
C LEU A 72 12.79 -7.72 -25.13
N LEU A 73 13.12 -6.84 -24.20
CA LEU A 73 14.43 -6.78 -23.56
C LEU A 73 14.69 -8.02 -22.71
N THR A 74 13.74 -8.41 -21.85
CA THR A 74 13.91 -9.60 -21.00
C THR A 74 14.07 -10.86 -21.85
N ASP A 75 13.24 -11.07 -22.85
CA ASP A 75 13.29 -12.29 -23.65
C ASP A 75 14.55 -12.36 -24.53
N VAL A 76 15.03 -11.23 -25.06
CA VAL A 76 16.27 -11.18 -25.83
C VAL A 76 17.50 -11.35 -24.93
N TYR A 77 17.49 -10.75 -23.74
CA TYR A 77 18.55 -10.89 -22.76
C TYR A 77 18.70 -12.35 -22.29
N GLU A 78 17.59 -13.01 -21.92
CA GLU A 78 17.58 -14.42 -21.55
C GLU A 78 18.16 -15.33 -22.66
N GLU A 79 17.83 -15.07 -23.92
CA GLU A 79 18.33 -15.89 -25.03
C GLU A 79 19.80 -15.59 -25.38
N LEU A 80 20.28 -14.38 -25.13
CA LEU A 80 21.70 -14.04 -25.24
C LEU A 80 22.51 -14.74 -24.13
N GLU A 81 22.03 -14.77 -22.90
CA GLU A 81 22.64 -15.55 -21.82
C GLU A 81 22.65 -17.05 -22.16
N ALA A 82 21.53 -17.59 -22.62
CA ALA A 82 21.43 -18.99 -23.02
C ALA A 82 22.33 -19.34 -24.21
N ALA A 83 22.62 -18.37 -25.08
CA ALA A 83 23.57 -18.50 -26.19
C ALA A 83 25.04 -18.31 -25.76
N GLY A 84 25.31 -18.02 -24.49
CA GLY A 84 26.65 -17.82 -23.94
C GLY A 84 27.28 -16.48 -24.31
N ALA A 85 26.46 -15.46 -24.61
CA ALA A 85 26.91 -14.17 -25.17
C ALA A 85 27.21 -13.08 -24.12
N SER A 86 27.09 -13.38 -22.82
CA SER A 86 27.27 -12.44 -21.69
C SER A 86 26.72 -11.03 -21.99
N PRO A 87 25.39 -10.90 -22.14
CA PRO A 87 24.76 -9.63 -22.47
C PRO A 87 24.91 -8.61 -21.33
N SER A 88 25.03 -7.34 -21.68
CA SER A 88 24.96 -6.18 -20.78
C SER A 88 24.05 -5.14 -21.43
N VAL A 89 23.11 -4.57 -20.69
CA VAL A 89 22.18 -3.59 -21.28
C VAL A 89 22.87 -2.23 -21.27
N ASN A 90 23.24 -1.74 -22.45
CA ASN A 90 23.75 -0.37 -22.58
C ASN A 90 22.54 0.58 -22.69
N LEU A 91 22.18 1.16 -21.55
CA LEU A 91 21.27 2.31 -21.50
C LEU A 91 22.11 3.54 -21.86
N THR A 92 21.99 4.03 -23.09
CA THR A 92 22.56 5.32 -23.46
C THR A 92 21.77 6.45 -22.78
N SER A 93 21.99 6.69 -21.49
CA SER A 93 22.01 8.04 -20.95
C SER A 93 23.45 8.52 -21.05
N LYS A 94 23.66 9.73 -21.60
CA LYS A 94 25.00 10.30 -21.68
C LYS A 94 25.61 10.41 -20.27
N GLU A 95 26.89 10.01 -20.20
CA GLU A 95 27.84 10.06 -19.06
C GLU A 95 27.63 8.94 -18.02
N GLU A 96 28.28 7.78 -18.20
CA GLU A 96 29.64 7.41 -17.71
C GLU A 96 29.82 7.49 -16.18
N THR A 97 29.58 6.39 -15.45
CA THR A 97 30.67 5.53 -14.92
C THR A 97 30.20 4.31 -14.12
N THR A 98 30.83 3.18 -14.49
CA THR A 98 31.21 1.98 -13.73
C THR A 98 30.16 1.17 -12.96
N LEU A 99 29.82 0.04 -13.59
CA LEU A 99 29.12 -1.11 -13.05
C LEU A 99 29.96 -1.84 -11.99
N ASP A 100 29.34 -2.14 -10.86
CA ASP A 100 29.28 -3.52 -10.39
C ASP A 100 27.95 -3.78 -9.67
N GLU A 101 27.38 -4.96 -9.96
CA GLU A 101 26.16 -5.56 -9.36
C GLU A 101 24.79 -4.96 -9.76
N ALA A 102 24.46 -5.04 -11.06
CA ALA A 102 23.09 -4.89 -11.54
C ALA A 102 22.58 -6.20 -12.17
N ALA A 103 22.01 -7.07 -11.33
CA ALA A 103 21.19 -8.20 -11.78
C ALA A 103 20.12 -8.55 -10.75
N THR A 104 19.26 -7.58 -10.39
CA THR A 104 17.85 -7.80 -9.98
C THR A 104 17.17 -6.45 -9.78
N THR A 105 15.93 -6.33 -10.28
CA THR A 105 14.99 -5.19 -10.12
C THR A 105 15.45 -3.81 -10.63
N ALA A 106 15.14 -3.49 -11.90
CA ALA A 106 15.13 -2.11 -12.40
C ALA A 106 13.80 -1.80 -13.08
N SER A 107 13.06 -0.83 -12.52
CA SER A 107 11.98 -0.11 -13.19
C SER A 107 12.63 0.83 -14.21
N LEU A 108 12.55 0.49 -15.50
CA LEU A 108 13.24 1.22 -16.56
C LEU A 108 12.30 2.23 -17.22
N SER A 109 12.69 3.52 -17.27
CA SER A 109 12.08 4.51 -18.15
C SER A 109 12.54 4.27 -19.60
N ILE A 110 11.84 3.41 -20.33
CA ILE A 110 12.22 3.02 -21.70
C ILE A 110 11.47 3.90 -22.71
N THR A 111 11.98 5.10 -22.99
CA THR A 111 11.35 6.03 -23.95
C THR A 111 12.07 6.17 -25.28
N GLU A 112 13.37 5.83 -25.38
CA GLU A 112 14.10 5.86 -26.65
C GLU A 112 15.00 4.61 -26.80
N VAL A 113 15.10 4.11 -28.05
CA VAL A 113 15.68 2.82 -28.52
C VAL A 113 16.61 2.10 -27.52
N SER A 114 16.26 0.88 -27.12
CA SER A 114 17.05 0.09 -26.16
C SER A 114 18.08 -0.78 -26.87
N SER A 115 19.34 -0.70 -26.41
CA SER A 115 20.44 -1.49 -26.94
C SER A 115 20.96 -2.50 -25.92
N ILE A 116 21.31 -3.72 -26.36
CA ILE A 116 21.98 -4.74 -25.55
C ILE A 116 23.38 -4.94 -26.13
N ALA A 117 24.39 -4.64 -25.33
CA ALA A 117 25.77 -4.97 -25.63
C ALA A 117 26.07 -6.44 -25.35
N TYR A 118 26.84 -7.13 -26.19
CA TYR A 118 27.16 -8.56 -26.02
C TYR A 118 28.61 -8.86 -26.43
N SER A 119 29.19 -9.94 -25.90
CA SER A 119 30.63 -10.25 -26.00
C SER A 119 30.95 -11.50 -26.84
N SER A 120 30.15 -11.82 -27.86
CA SER A 120 30.35 -13.00 -28.72
C SER A 120 30.03 -12.71 -30.19
N ASP A 121 30.21 -13.66 -31.12
CA ASP A 121 29.79 -13.49 -32.52
C ASP A 121 28.35 -13.99 -32.70
N ILE A 122 27.40 -13.07 -33.00
CA ILE A 122 26.06 -13.47 -33.45
C ILE A 122 26.16 -13.97 -34.88
N THR A 123 25.88 -15.27 -35.05
CA THR A 123 25.82 -15.92 -36.34
C THR A 123 24.37 -16.13 -36.78
N ARG A 124 24.07 -15.78 -38.03
CA ARG A 124 22.75 -15.95 -38.64
C ARG A 124 22.37 -17.44 -38.69
N GLY A 125 21.14 -17.80 -38.29
CA GLY A 125 20.73 -19.20 -38.15
C GLY A 125 21.45 -19.95 -37.02
N GLY A 126 22.21 -19.24 -36.18
CA GLY A 126 22.82 -19.77 -34.96
C GLY A 126 21.79 -20.00 -33.85
N LEU A 127 22.27 -20.41 -32.69
CA LEU A 127 21.42 -20.82 -31.56
C LEU A 127 20.46 -19.69 -31.11
N LEU A 128 20.94 -18.45 -31.09
CA LEU A 128 20.16 -17.26 -30.73
C LEU A 128 18.98 -17.03 -31.69
N ASP A 129 19.22 -17.04 -33.01
CA ASP A 129 18.17 -16.87 -34.04
C ASP A 129 17.11 -17.97 -33.94
N VAL A 130 17.55 -19.22 -33.77
CA VAL A 130 16.64 -20.38 -33.64
C VAL A 130 15.76 -20.26 -32.39
N ASN A 131 16.31 -19.82 -31.25
CA ASN A 131 15.54 -19.71 -30.03
C ASN A 131 14.60 -18.50 -30.03
N LEU A 132 15.07 -17.35 -30.52
CA LEU A 132 14.22 -16.16 -30.69
C LEU A 132 13.03 -16.45 -31.61
N ARG A 133 13.23 -17.16 -32.73
CA ARG A 133 12.13 -17.58 -33.61
C ARG A 133 11.14 -18.51 -32.93
N LYS A 134 11.59 -19.42 -32.05
CA LYS A 134 10.70 -20.30 -31.26
C LYS A 134 9.85 -19.51 -30.27
N LYS A 135 10.40 -18.43 -29.68
CA LYS A 135 9.68 -17.49 -28.83
C LYS A 135 8.81 -16.50 -29.62
N GLY A 136 8.96 -16.45 -30.95
CA GLY A 136 8.17 -15.60 -31.85
C GLY A 136 8.74 -14.18 -32.01
N TYR A 137 10.07 -14.07 -32.01
CA TYR A 137 10.81 -12.86 -32.34
C TYR A 137 11.49 -12.99 -33.70
N HIS A 138 11.75 -11.86 -34.35
CA HIS A 138 12.46 -11.78 -35.62
C HIS A 138 13.81 -11.07 -35.41
N LEU A 139 14.90 -11.82 -35.51
CA LEU A 139 16.26 -11.31 -35.57
C LEU A 139 16.66 -11.08 -37.04
N PHE A 140 17.15 -9.88 -37.36
CA PHE A 140 17.62 -9.54 -38.70
C PHE A 140 18.75 -8.51 -38.66
N LEU A 141 19.52 -8.43 -39.75
CA LEU A 141 20.60 -7.46 -39.89
C LEU A 141 20.10 -6.22 -40.65
N ASP A 142 20.25 -5.04 -40.05
CA ASP A 142 19.96 -3.76 -40.69
C ASP A 142 21.16 -2.82 -40.68
N GLY A 143 21.75 -2.58 -41.84
CA GLY A 143 23.08 -1.98 -41.92
C GLY A 143 24.13 -2.95 -41.37
N ASN A 144 24.84 -2.50 -40.34
CA ASN A 144 25.83 -3.32 -39.62
C ASN A 144 25.31 -3.84 -38.27
N ASP A 145 24.08 -3.48 -37.88
CA ASP A 145 23.56 -3.73 -36.55
C ASP A 145 22.52 -4.85 -36.58
N TRP A 146 22.60 -5.75 -35.60
CA TRP A 146 21.62 -6.80 -35.39
C TRP A 146 20.42 -6.22 -34.64
N ARG A 147 19.21 -6.49 -35.14
CA ARG A 147 17.96 -5.99 -34.56
C ARG A 147 16.98 -7.10 -34.27
N VAL A 148 16.26 -6.97 -33.15
CA VAL A 148 15.21 -7.92 -32.75
C VAL A 148 13.89 -7.20 -32.54
N CYS A 149 12.81 -7.71 -33.14
CA CYS A 149 11.45 -7.22 -32.94
C CYS A 149 10.46 -8.37 -32.73
N VAL A 150 9.25 -8.05 -32.25
CA VAL A 150 8.16 -9.03 -32.11
C VAL A 150 7.70 -9.50 -33.49
N ALA A 151 7.62 -10.81 -33.72
CA ALA A 151 7.17 -11.38 -34.99
C ALA A 151 5.66 -11.71 -34.98
N PRO A 152 5.03 -11.91 -36.16
CA PRO A 152 3.64 -12.37 -36.28
C PRO A 152 3.35 -13.71 -35.60
N THR A 153 4.40 -14.49 -35.36
CA THR A 153 4.35 -15.81 -34.69
C THR A 153 4.40 -15.72 -33.17
N HIS A 154 4.54 -14.52 -32.57
CA HIS A 154 4.60 -14.35 -31.12
C HIS A 154 3.31 -14.85 -30.43
N PRO A 155 3.39 -15.55 -29.28
CA PRO A 155 2.21 -16.05 -28.58
C PRO A 155 1.19 -14.97 -28.21
N LEU A 156 1.65 -13.73 -27.97
CA LEU A 156 0.82 -12.56 -27.67
C LEU A 156 0.45 -11.72 -28.91
N ALA A 157 0.71 -12.20 -30.13
CA ALA A 157 0.53 -11.39 -31.34
C ALA A 157 -0.89 -10.85 -31.50
N SER A 158 -1.94 -11.59 -31.07
CA SER A 158 -3.33 -11.12 -31.13
C SER A 158 -3.67 -10.01 -30.14
N HIS A 159 -2.94 -9.88 -29.04
CA HIS A 159 -3.11 -8.82 -28.05
C HIS A 159 -2.28 -7.57 -28.41
N LEU A 160 -1.17 -7.75 -29.12
CA LEU A 160 -0.25 -6.67 -29.50
C LEU A 160 -0.57 -6.05 -30.87
N TYR A 161 -1.27 -6.77 -31.75
CA TYR A 161 -1.48 -6.38 -33.14
C TYR A 161 -2.46 -5.22 -33.30
N ASP A 162 -1.98 -4.15 -33.94
CA ASP A 162 -2.80 -3.04 -34.43
C ASP A 162 -3.16 -3.24 -35.92
N PRO A 163 -4.44 -3.47 -36.28
CA PRO A 163 -4.86 -3.61 -37.67
C PRO A 163 -4.80 -2.31 -38.48
N ASP A 164 -4.77 -1.14 -37.83
CA ASP A 164 -4.80 0.18 -38.47
C ASP A 164 -3.39 0.74 -38.73
N ARG A 165 -2.35 0.20 -38.06
CA ARG A 165 -0.96 0.63 -38.23
C ARG A 165 -0.39 0.15 -39.57
N LYS A 166 0.25 1.02 -40.34
CA LYS A 166 0.86 0.64 -41.63
C LYS A 166 2.18 -0.12 -41.43
N LEU A 167 2.48 -1.06 -42.33
CA LEU A 167 3.84 -1.61 -42.46
C LEU A 167 4.83 -0.50 -42.82
N VAL A 168 5.88 -0.37 -42.00
CA VAL A 168 6.91 0.66 -42.11
C VAL A 168 8.28 0.01 -42.29
N THR A 169 9.18 0.73 -42.96
CA THR A 169 10.59 0.33 -43.12
C THR A 169 11.52 1.08 -42.17
N ALA A 170 10.99 2.01 -41.37
CA ALA A 170 11.78 2.88 -40.50
C ALA A 170 11.85 2.34 -39.08
N ALA A 171 13.07 2.29 -38.52
CA ALA A 171 13.37 1.78 -37.18
C ALA A 171 12.57 2.49 -36.08
N ASN A 172 12.51 3.83 -36.13
CA ASN A 172 11.86 4.66 -35.10
C ASN A 172 10.35 4.42 -34.97
N ALA A 173 9.74 3.72 -35.93
CA ALA A 173 8.32 3.43 -35.96
C ALA A 173 8.00 1.97 -35.56
N VAL A 174 8.98 1.18 -35.12
CA VAL A 174 8.78 -0.21 -34.69
C VAL A 174 9.46 -0.43 -33.34
N PRO A 175 8.77 -0.96 -32.31
CA PRO A 175 9.44 -1.40 -31.08
C PRO A 175 10.46 -2.52 -31.40
N HIS A 176 11.74 -2.27 -31.13
CA HIS A 176 12.83 -3.21 -31.39
C HIS A 176 13.99 -2.97 -30.43
N VAL A 177 14.85 -3.98 -30.32
CA VAL A 177 16.11 -3.93 -29.56
C VAL A 177 17.28 -3.99 -30.53
N ASP A 178 18.26 -3.12 -30.34
CA ASP A 178 19.53 -3.14 -31.08
C ASP A 178 20.57 -3.97 -30.32
N LEU A 179 21.35 -4.81 -31.03
CA LEU A 179 22.42 -5.61 -30.44
C LEU A 179 23.78 -5.06 -30.85
N VAL A 180 24.59 -4.66 -29.87
CA VAL A 180 25.86 -3.95 -30.06
C VAL A 180 27.02 -4.81 -29.54
N VAL A 181 28.16 -4.84 -30.23
CA VAL A 181 29.34 -5.61 -29.76
C VAL A 181 30.10 -4.81 -28.71
N ALA A 182 30.39 -5.41 -27.54
CA ALA A 182 31.19 -4.77 -26.49
C ALA A 182 32.69 -4.76 -26.87
N SER A 183 33.31 -3.57 -27.03
CA SER A 183 34.75 -3.41 -27.28
C SER A 183 35.50 -3.07 -25.99
N ALA A 184 36.61 -3.76 -25.72
CA ALA A 184 37.52 -3.51 -24.60
C ALA A 184 38.49 -2.34 -24.88
N GLU A 185 38.79 -1.54 -23.84
CA GLU A 185 39.84 -0.50 -23.67
C GLU A 185 39.44 0.99 -23.72
N GLN A 186 39.70 1.72 -22.60
CA GLN A 186 40.32 3.07 -22.44
C GLN A 186 40.11 3.53 -20.98
N ASP A 187 41.08 3.72 -20.11
CA ASP A 187 42.39 4.41 -20.09
C ASP A 187 42.34 5.95 -20.08
N THR A 188 43.09 6.50 -19.13
CA THR A 188 43.06 7.86 -18.55
C THR A 188 43.45 9.02 -19.50
N SER A 189 42.73 10.15 -19.47
CA SER A 189 43.26 11.55 -19.35
C SER A 189 42.31 12.67 -19.85
N VAL A 190 42.02 13.60 -18.92
CA VAL A 190 41.77 15.06 -19.00
C VAL A 190 41.49 15.72 -20.36
N VAL A 191 40.31 16.37 -20.51
CA VAL A 191 40.13 17.76 -21.01
C VAL A 191 38.82 18.37 -20.47
N ILE A 192 38.88 19.49 -19.75
CA ILE A 192 37.72 20.39 -19.48
C ILE A 192 37.61 21.41 -20.63
N PRO A 193 36.39 21.72 -21.12
CA PRO A 193 35.97 23.13 -21.10
C PRO A 193 34.48 23.35 -20.79
N ASN A 194 34.26 24.06 -19.68
CA ASN A 194 33.28 25.13 -19.43
C ASN A 194 31.77 24.95 -19.78
N ALA A 195 31.02 24.87 -18.68
CA ALA A 195 29.88 25.74 -18.32
C ALA A 195 28.58 25.62 -19.13
N ILE A 196 27.65 24.78 -18.65
CA ILE A 196 26.21 25.06 -18.66
C ILE A 196 25.56 24.51 -17.37
N LYS A 197 25.01 25.45 -16.58
CA LYS A 197 23.98 25.40 -15.51
C LYS A 197 23.54 24.06 -14.90
N ALA A 198 23.59 24.04 -13.56
CA ALA A 198 22.99 23.09 -12.63
C ALA A 198 21.60 22.60 -13.05
N GLN A 199 21.45 21.28 -13.16
CA GLN A 199 20.20 20.56 -13.01
C GLN A 199 20.35 19.71 -11.74
N ASP A 200 19.37 19.80 -10.85
CA ASP A 200 19.31 18.98 -9.64
C ASP A 200 19.06 17.52 -10.02
N GLU A 201 20.13 16.73 -10.07
CA GLU A 201 20.05 15.27 -10.11
C GLU A 201 19.60 14.76 -8.73
N SER A 202 18.55 13.92 -8.70
CA SER A 202 18.09 13.13 -7.55
C SER A 202 18.67 11.70 -7.61
N CYS A 203 18.63 10.96 -6.50
CA CYS A 203 18.97 9.53 -6.48
C CYS A 203 18.04 8.74 -5.54
N SER A 204 17.96 7.42 -5.68
CA SER A 204 17.10 6.56 -4.85
C SER A 204 17.89 5.43 -4.20
N PRO A 205 17.70 5.14 -2.90
CA PRO A 205 18.32 4.00 -2.24
C PRO A 205 17.65 2.69 -2.67
N ASN A 206 18.38 1.57 -2.57
CA ASN A 206 17.84 0.24 -2.87
C ASN A 206 17.03 -0.29 -1.68
N VAL A 207 15.75 0.11 -1.60
CA VAL A 207 14.85 -0.29 -0.52
C VAL A 207 14.60 -1.80 -0.56
N LEU A 208 14.76 -2.45 0.59
CA LEU A 208 14.50 -3.89 0.76
C LEU A 208 13.02 -4.19 0.54
N ASP A 209 12.73 -5.29 -0.15
CA ASP A 209 11.37 -5.83 -0.22
C ASP A 209 11.02 -6.52 1.11
N ALA A 210 9.96 -6.06 1.76
CA ALA A 210 9.47 -6.64 3.00
C ALA A 210 9.16 -8.13 2.88
N ILE A 211 8.79 -8.62 1.70
CA ILE A 211 8.48 -10.03 1.43
C ILE A 211 9.70 -10.92 1.68
N ASP A 212 10.89 -10.43 1.33
CA ASP A 212 12.15 -11.18 1.40
C ASP A 212 12.78 -11.13 2.80
N ILE A 213 12.22 -10.34 3.71
CA ILE A 213 12.70 -10.23 5.09
C ILE A 213 12.04 -11.29 5.98
N GLU A 214 12.86 -12.08 6.67
CA GLU A 214 12.39 -12.99 7.72
C GLU A 214 12.25 -12.23 9.05
N TYR A 215 11.01 -12.10 9.52
CA TYR A 215 10.71 -11.57 10.85
C TYR A 215 10.42 -12.72 11.82
N ALA A 216 11.05 -12.69 12.99
CA ALA A 216 10.83 -13.69 14.03
C ALA A 216 9.42 -13.60 14.66
N SER A 217 8.77 -12.44 14.55
CA SER A 217 7.45 -12.20 15.10
C SER A 217 6.35 -12.46 14.07
N SER A 218 5.31 -13.20 14.48
CA SER A 218 4.07 -13.35 13.70
C SER A 218 3.12 -12.16 13.89
N ASP A 219 3.65 -11.00 14.25
CA ASP A 219 2.87 -9.78 14.47
C ASP A 219 2.12 -9.37 13.19
N ARG A 220 0.90 -8.86 13.40
CA ARG A 220 0.05 -8.34 12.33
C ARG A 220 0.77 -7.26 11.52
N PHE A 221 1.58 -6.42 12.15
CA PHE A 221 2.39 -5.39 11.51
C PHE A 221 3.20 -5.96 10.33
N TYR A 222 3.99 -7.01 10.54
CA TYR A 222 4.83 -7.58 9.48
C TYR A 222 4.02 -8.30 8.40
N THR A 223 2.87 -8.86 8.77
CA THR A 223 1.93 -9.44 7.81
C THR A 223 1.37 -8.37 6.87
N MET A 224 1.03 -7.20 7.41
CA MET A 224 0.54 -6.06 6.64
C MET A 224 1.67 -5.43 5.80
N LEU A 225 2.86 -5.28 6.37
CA LEU A 225 4.05 -4.80 5.66
C LEU A 225 4.39 -5.67 4.43
N LYS A 226 4.21 -6.99 4.52
CA LYS A 226 4.42 -7.91 3.38
C LYS A 226 3.29 -7.92 2.34
N THR A 227 2.13 -7.34 2.66
CA THR A 227 0.94 -7.44 1.81
C THR A 227 0.49 -6.11 1.22
N MET A 228 0.96 -4.97 1.76
CA MET A 228 0.81 -3.66 1.16
C MET A 228 1.51 -3.59 -0.21
N GLU A 229 0.98 -2.77 -1.10
CA GLU A 229 1.71 -2.38 -2.31
C GLU A 229 2.97 -1.60 -1.92
N ALA A 230 4.08 -1.85 -2.63
CA ALA A 230 5.35 -1.18 -2.34
C ALA A 230 5.17 0.35 -2.39
N PRO A 231 5.69 1.10 -1.40
CA PRO A 231 5.71 2.55 -1.45
C PRO A 231 6.39 3.07 -2.72
N PRO A 232 6.05 4.29 -3.19
CA PRO A 232 6.76 4.88 -4.32
C PRO A 232 8.28 4.95 -4.03
N PRO A 233 9.14 4.85 -5.07
CA PRO A 233 10.57 4.95 -4.90
C PRO A 233 10.93 6.24 -4.15
N LEU A 234 11.77 6.11 -3.13
CA LEU A 234 12.24 7.23 -2.35
C LEU A 234 13.29 8.01 -3.16
N GLU A 235 13.09 9.32 -3.34
CA GLU A 235 14.07 10.19 -4.01
C GLU A 235 14.75 11.11 -3.02
N PHE A 236 16.08 11.06 -3.00
CA PHE A 236 16.95 11.96 -2.29
C PHE A 236 17.45 13.05 -3.23
N HIS A 237 17.39 14.28 -2.73
CA HIS A 237 17.89 15.48 -3.39
C HIS A 237 19.06 16.06 -2.57
N ASP A 238 19.79 17.00 -3.14
CA ASP A 238 20.82 17.78 -2.43
C ASP A 238 21.80 16.92 -1.62
N ASP A 239 22.07 17.29 -0.37
CA ASP A 239 22.98 16.59 0.53
C ASP A 239 22.50 15.17 0.87
N HIS A 240 21.20 14.88 0.72
CA HIS A 240 20.64 13.56 1.03
C HIS A 240 21.05 12.50 0.03
N LYS A 241 21.62 12.91 -1.11
CA LYS A 241 22.19 11.97 -2.10
C LYS A 241 23.28 11.06 -1.53
N LYS A 242 23.94 11.48 -0.44
CA LYS A 242 24.92 10.67 0.27
C LYS A 242 24.33 9.37 0.85
N LEU A 243 23.01 9.29 1.02
CA LEU A 243 22.29 8.13 1.52
C LEU A 243 21.93 7.09 0.44
N CYS A 244 22.22 7.34 -0.84
CA CYS A 244 21.97 6.38 -1.93
C CYS A 244 23.06 5.32 -2.09
N ASN A 245 24.21 5.49 -1.42
CA ASN A 245 25.35 4.61 -1.60
C ASN A 245 25.48 3.67 -0.40
N ASP A 246 25.04 2.42 -0.57
CA ASP A 246 25.09 1.40 0.47
C ASP A 246 26.55 0.99 0.81
N ASN A 247 27.48 1.32 -0.10
CA ASN A 247 28.92 1.15 0.05
C ASN A 247 29.60 2.36 0.73
N ALA A 248 28.86 3.38 1.18
CA ALA A 248 29.37 4.42 2.08
C ALA A 248 29.59 3.80 3.47
N VAL A 249 30.64 2.99 3.53
CA VAL A 249 31.26 2.40 4.71
C VAL A 249 32.24 3.43 5.33
N ASP A 250 32.35 4.63 4.77
CA ASP A 250 33.13 5.71 5.35
C ASP A 250 32.44 6.20 6.64
N GLU A 251 33.20 6.17 7.73
CA GLU A 251 32.81 6.53 9.11
C GLU A 251 32.44 8.03 9.29
N GLU A 252 32.22 8.78 8.21
CA GLU A 252 32.10 10.25 8.25
C GLU A 252 30.67 10.72 8.60
N PHE A 253 29.63 9.91 8.38
CA PHE A 253 28.26 10.22 8.79
C PHE A 253 27.42 8.95 9.05
N PRO A 254 26.42 9.02 9.93
CA PRO A 254 25.52 7.89 10.20
C PRO A 254 24.59 7.65 9.00
N TYR A 255 24.65 6.47 8.40
CA TYR A 255 23.72 5.99 7.35
C TYR A 255 22.34 5.70 7.95
N CYS A 256 21.71 6.74 8.49
CA CYS A 256 20.40 6.74 9.12
C CYS A 256 19.46 7.60 8.28
N LEU A 257 18.22 7.13 8.13
CA LEU A 257 17.19 7.87 7.41
C LEU A 257 16.82 9.14 8.20
N PRO A 258 16.76 10.32 7.57
CA PRO A 258 16.23 11.52 8.20
C PRO A 258 14.74 11.32 8.52
N ILE A 259 14.39 11.30 9.80
CA ILE A 259 13.03 11.11 10.31
C ILE A 259 12.79 12.19 11.37
N SER A 260 11.69 12.91 11.23
CA SER A 260 11.22 13.88 12.21
C SER A 260 9.92 13.41 12.83
N THR A 261 9.80 13.53 14.14
CA THR A 261 8.70 12.98 14.92
C THR A 261 8.13 13.99 15.90
N ARG A 262 6.90 13.74 16.32
CA ARG A 262 6.23 14.39 17.45
C ARG A 262 6.32 13.52 18.69
N SER A 263 6.41 14.15 19.86
CA SER A 263 6.48 13.48 21.16
C SER A 263 5.41 13.98 22.14
N ASP A 264 4.45 14.78 21.66
CA ASP A 264 3.37 15.29 22.50
C ASP A 264 2.41 14.18 22.92
N THR A 265 2.14 14.11 24.22
CA THR A 265 1.47 12.98 24.87
C THR A 265 0.05 12.77 24.36
N GLU A 266 -0.66 13.84 24.01
CA GLU A 266 -2.03 13.77 23.46
C GLU A 266 -2.06 13.15 22.05
N PHE A 267 -1.05 13.44 21.22
CA PHE A 267 -0.94 12.87 19.88
C PHE A 267 -0.43 11.44 19.87
N CYS A 268 0.51 11.12 20.77
CA CYS A 268 1.16 9.83 20.85
C CYS A 268 0.42 8.80 21.74
N GLU A 269 -0.75 9.13 22.29
CA GLU A 269 -1.51 8.23 23.15
C GLU A 269 -1.99 7.00 22.35
N GLY A 270 -1.52 5.81 22.73
CA GLY A 270 -1.88 4.56 22.06
C GLY A 270 -1.19 4.32 20.72
N ALA A 271 -0.22 5.16 20.35
CA ALA A 271 0.53 5.03 19.11
C ALA A 271 1.36 3.73 19.09
N ASP A 272 1.34 3.03 17.97
CA ASP A 272 2.08 1.79 17.77
C ASP A 272 2.74 1.74 16.38
N ARG A 273 3.43 0.62 16.08
CA ARG A 273 4.17 0.49 14.81
C ARG A 273 3.27 0.35 13.58
N ILE A 274 2.01 -0.07 13.71
CA ILE A 274 1.03 -0.15 12.61
C ILE A 274 0.79 1.22 11.99
N ASP A 275 0.86 2.29 12.79
CA ASP A 275 0.72 3.66 12.32
C ASP A 275 1.75 4.01 11.24
N LEU A 276 2.93 3.36 11.26
CA LEU A 276 4.00 3.61 10.29
C LEU A 276 3.75 2.99 8.90
N LEU A 277 2.74 2.14 8.74
CA LEU A 277 2.44 1.46 7.47
C LEU A 277 1.77 2.40 6.44
N VAL A 278 1.18 3.51 6.89
CA VAL A 278 0.60 4.55 6.03
C VAL A 278 1.68 5.61 5.74
N ARG A 279 1.62 6.28 4.58
CA ARG A 279 2.59 7.33 4.23
C ARG A 279 2.48 8.48 5.24
N GLN A 280 3.55 8.75 5.96
CA GLN A 280 3.58 9.77 6.98
C GLN A 280 4.22 11.07 6.46
N SER A 281 3.89 12.18 7.13
CA SER A 281 4.58 13.47 7.01
C SER A 281 5.35 13.75 8.30
N PRO A 282 6.34 14.66 8.31
CA PRO A 282 7.04 15.08 9.53
C PRO A 282 6.11 15.55 10.67
N SER A 283 4.89 15.98 10.34
CA SER A 283 3.86 16.43 11.29
C SER A 283 2.92 15.34 11.82
N THR A 284 3.03 14.11 11.28
CA THR A 284 2.11 12.99 11.59
C THR A 284 2.81 11.75 12.13
N ILE A 285 4.14 11.73 12.28
CA ILE A 285 4.86 10.59 12.88
C ILE A 285 4.98 10.79 14.38
N CYS A 286 4.46 9.84 15.18
CA CYS A 286 4.74 9.78 16.60
C CYS A 286 6.10 9.11 16.87
N LEU A 287 6.89 9.66 17.80
CA LEU A 287 8.17 9.10 18.23
C LEU A 287 8.00 7.67 18.80
N GLU A 288 6.96 7.46 19.61
CA GLU A 288 6.63 6.18 20.24
C GLU A 288 6.48 5.06 19.18
N SER A 289 5.78 5.31 18.08
CA SER A 289 5.60 4.35 16.98
C SER A 289 6.94 3.89 16.38
N VAL A 290 7.87 4.82 16.14
CA VAL A 290 9.21 4.54 15.60
C VAL A 290 10.06 3.78 16.61
N LEU A 291 9.95 4.12 17.89
CA LEU A 291 10.65 3.39 18.96
C LEU A 291 10.08 1.98 19.17
N HIS A 292 8.77 1.77 19.02
CA HIS A 292 8.16 0.43 19.03
C HIS A 292 8.66 -0.43 17.87
N LEU A 293 8.80 0.14 16.67
CA LEU A 293 9.39 -0.54 15.52
C LEU A 293 10.84 -0.98 15.82
N LEU A 294 11.69 -0.03 16.24
CA LEU A 294 13.09 -0.29 16.57
C LEU A 294 13.22 -1.30 17.71
N ALA A 295 12.51 -1.12 18.81
CA ALA A 295 12.60 -1.98 19.99
C ALA A 295 12.21 -3.42 19.66
N GLY A 296 11.11 -3.62 18.90
CA GLY A 296 10.65 -4.94 18.52
C GLY A 296 11.66 -5.72 17.69
N ASP A 297 12.25 -5.09 16.67
CA ASP A 297 13.21 -5.74 15.80
C ASP A 297 14.59 -5.92 16.44
N ILE A 298 15.10 -4.92 17.18
CA ILE A 298 16.38 -5.04 17.89
C ILE A 298 16.32 -6.13 18.95
N PHE A 299 15.22 -6.21 19.71
CA PHE A 299 15.04 -7.22 20.74
C PHE A 299 15.06 -8.64 20.14
N ALA A 300 14.36 -8.83 19.01
CA ALA A 300 14.34 -10.11 18.31
C ALA A 300 15.74 -10.52 17.81
N GLU A 301 16.50 -9.59 17.21
CA GLU A 301 17.85 -9.88 16.70
C GLU A 301 18.87 -10.12 17.83
N LEU A 302 18.79 -9.36 18.93
CA LEU A 302 19.64 -9.61 20.11
C LEU A 302 19.36 -10.98 20.72
N GLN A 303 18.09 -11.40 20.77
CA GLN A 303 17.72 -12.72 21.25
C GLN A 303 18.18 -13.83 20.29
N ALA A 304 18.05 -13.63 18.98
CA ALA A 304 18.54 -14.56 17.96
C ALA A 304 20.07 -14.72 18.00
N ALA A 305 20.79 -13.64 18.32
CA ALA A 305 22.24 -13.64 18.54
C ALA A 305 22.67 -14.26 19.89
N GLY A 306 21.75 -14.87 20.65
CA GLY A 306 22.05 -15.52 21.93
C GLY A 306 22.19 -14.56 23.12
N GLY A 307 21.85 -13.28 22.94
CA GLY A 307 21.74 -12.31 24.02
C GLY A 307 20.47 -12.51 24.85
N SER A 308 20.50 -12.05 26.10
CA SER A 308 19.30 -11.87 26.92
C SER A 308 18.99 -10.37 27.03
N PRO A 309 18.28 -9.78 26.05
CA PRO A 309 17.97 -8.35 26.05
C PRO A 309 16.93 -8.00 27.12
N ILE A 310 17.09 -6.83 27.73
CA ILE A 310 16.18 -6.21 28.69
C ILE A 310 16.01 -4.75 28.27
N ILE A 311 14.76 -4.31 28.10
CA ILE A 311 14.42 -2.91 27.84
C ILE A 311 14.39 -2.19 29.19
N ASN A 312 15.25 -1.18 29.37
CA ASN A 312 15.23 -0.35 30.57
C ASN A 312 14.31 0.85 30.32
N LEU A 313 13.13 0.80 30.91
CA LEU A 313 12.21 1.94 30.97
C LEU A 313 12.70 2.90 32.06
N ASP A 314 12.65 4.20 31.79
CA ASP A 314 13.22 5.23 32.67
C ASP A 314 12.54 5.25 34.06
N GLN A 315 13.30 5.63 35.10
CA GLN A 315 13.06 5.29 36.51
C GLN A 315 11.92 6.03 37.25
N ASP A 316 11.09 6.81 36.57
CA ASP A 316 9.89 7.38 37.19
C ASP A 316 8.71 6.45 36.92
N GLY A 317 8.43 5.55 37.88
CA GLY A 317 7.45 4.45 37.80
C GLY A 317 5.97 4.82 37.61
N SER A 318 5.66 5.80 36.77
CA SER A 318 4.33 6.24 36.36
C SER A 318 4.06 6.11 34.86
N SER A 319 4.98 5.58 34.04
CA SER A 319 4.85 5.53 32.58
C SER A 319 5.38 4.20 32.00
N TRP A 320 4.61 3.57 31.11
CA TRP A 320 5.02 2.41 30.29
C TRP A 320 5.54 2.82 28.90
N PHE A 321 5.79 4.11 28.66
CA PHE A 321 6.14 4.68 27.36
C PHE A 321 7.65 4.59 27.04
N LEU A 322 7.99 4.29 25.79
CA LEU A 322 9.33 4.31 25.21
C LEU A 322 9.73 5.75 24.87
N VAL A 323 10.66 6.32 25.63
CA VAL A 323 11.20 7.66 25.36
C VAL A 323 12.54 7.60 24.63
N GLU A 324 13.00 8.73 24.09
CA GLU A 324 14.22 8.86 23.28
C GLU A 324 15.50 8.33 23.96
N ASN A 325 15.52 8.27 25.30
CA ASN A 325 16.63 7.74 26.10
C ASN A 325 16.50 6.26 26.48
N THR A 326 15.56 5.54 25.87
CA THR A 326 15.34 4.11 26.17
C THR A 326 16.53 3.30 25.69
N ASN A 327 17.11 2.50 26.60
CA ASN A 327 18.27 1.68 26.32
C ASN A 327 17.92 0.20 26.42
N ILE A 328 18.40 -0.60 25.47
CA ILE A 328 18.30 -2.07 25.54
C ILE A 328 19.62 -2.61 26.07
N THR A 329 19.60 -3.16 27.28
CA THR A 329 20.76 -3.87 27.84
C THR A 329 20.76 -5.33 27.45
N PHE A 330 21.91 -5.93 27.16
CA PHE A 330 22.00 -7.36 26.82
C PHE A 330 23.27 -8.01 27.36
N SER A 331 23.23 -9.33 27.57
CA SER A 331 24.40 -10.12 27.95
C SER A 331 25.39 -10.27 26.78
N ALA A 332 26.57 -9.66 26.90
CA ALA A 332 27.56 -9.60 25.82
C ALA A 332 28.26 -10.94 25.50
N GLU A 333 28.19 -11.92 26.41
CA GLU A 333 29.02 -13.15 26.35
C GLU A 333 28.81 -14.00 25.08
N HIS A 334 27.70 -13.80 24.35
CA HIS A 334 27.33 -14.62 23.21
C HIS A 334 27.02 -13.82 21.93
N VAL A 335 27.04 -12.49 21.97
CA VAL A 335 26.61 -11.65 20.84
C VAL A 335 27.81 -11.23 20.00
N ASN A 336 27.88 -11.73 18.77
CA ASN A 336 28.83 -11.25 17.77
C ASN A 336 28.29 -9.96 17.11
N VAL A 337 28.99 -8.84 17.32
CA VAL A 337 28.56 -7.51 16.85
C VAL A 337 28.52 -7.41 15.32
N ASP A 338 29.44 -8.08 14.62
CA ASP A 338 29.47 -8.05 13.15
C ASP A 338 28.29 -8.83 12.55
N GLU A 339 27.93 -9.96 13.17
CA GLU A 339 26.74 -10.72 12.79
C GLU A 339 25.45 -9.96 13.11
N LEU A 340 25.37 -9.32 14.27
CA LEU A 340 24.25 -8.46 14.65
C LEU A 340 24.09 -7.27 13.69
N LYS A 341 25.20 -6.63 13.30
CA LYS A 341 25.22 -5.55 12.31
C LYS A 341 24.63 -6.01 10.98
N LEU A 342 25.04 -7.19 10.50
CA LEU A 342 24.54 -7.75 9.24
C LEU A 342 23.06 -8.15 9.33
N ALA A 343 22.64 -8.72 10.46
CA ALA A 343 21.25 -9.11 10.70
C ALA A 343 20.30 -7.90 10.74
N LEU A 344 20.70 -6.84 11.44
CA LEU A 344 19.97 -5.56 11.46
C LEU A 344 19.93 -4.91 10.07
N LEU A 345 21.03 -4.94 9.33
CA LEU A 345 21.09 -4.38 7.97
C LEU A 345 20.15 -5.11 6.99
N ARG A 346 20.03 -6.43 7.10
CA ARG A 346 19.08 -7.25 6.31
C ARG A 346 17.61 -6.93 6.60
N LYS A 347 17.32 -6.22 7.68
CA LYS A 347 16.00 -5.70 8.02
C LYS A 347 15.85 -4.21 7.74
N GLY A 348 16.90 -3.57 7.23
CA GLY A 348 16.93 -2.15 6.91
C GLY A 348 17.22 -1.24 8.10
N TYR A 349 17.99 -1.72 9.08
CA TYR A 349 18.48 -0.93 10.20
C TYR A 349 19.99 -0.73 10.11
N ARG A 350 20.49 0.40 10.63
CA ARG A 350 21.94 0.67 10.71
C ARG A 350 22.38 0.64 12.17
N LEU A 351 23.32 -0.26 12.48
CA LEU A 351 24.09 -0.24 13.71
C LEU A 351 25.32 0.66 13.52
N TYR A 352 25.47 1.68 14.37
CA TYR A 352 26.57 2.64 14.36
C TYR A 352 27.04 2.95 15.79
N ASN A 353 28.20 3.59 15.93
CA ASN A 353 28.80 3.90 17.22
C ASN A 353 28.99 5.41 17.38
N GLU A 354 28.29 6.00 18.35
CA GLU A 354 28.42 7.40 18.79
C GLU A 354 28.42 7.42 20.33
N ASP A 355 29.60 7.22 20.93
CA ASP A 355 29.84 7.02 22.37
C ASP A 355 29.26 5.71 22.96
N ASN A 356 28.17 5.20 22.39
CA ASN A 356 27.59 3.87 22.60
C ASN A 356 27.10 3.30 21.26
N TRP A 357 26.88 1.99 21.21
CA TRP A 357 26.22 1.34 20.07
C TRP A 357 24.77 1.81 19.97
N ARG A 358 24.39 2.32 18.80
CA ARG A 358 23.04 2.83 18.50
C ARG A 358 22.50 2.21 17.22
N VAL A 359 21.19 2.05 17.17
CA VAL A 359 20.46 1.54 16.02
C VAL A 359 19.44 2.56 15.56
N CYS A 360 19.43 2.85 14.27
CA CYS A 360 18.47 3.72 13.61
C CYS A 360 17.87 3.01 12.38
N VAL A 361 16.77 3.56 11.85
CA VAL A 361 16.20 3.14 10.56
C VAL A 361 17.14 3.56 9.44
N ALA A 362 17.50 2.66 8.53
CA ALA A 362 18.36 2.95 7.40
C ALA A 362 17.54 3.36 6.14
N PRO A 363 18.14 4.06 5.17
CA PRO A 363 17.51 4.38 3.88
C PRO A 363 16.96 3.19 3.09
N ILE A 364 17.50 2.00 3.31
CA ILE A 364 17.07 0.75 2.66
C ILE A 364 15.86 0.09 3.36
N HIS A 365 15.34 0.64 4.45
CA HIS A 365 14.22 0.04 5.17
C HIS A 365 12.95 0.01 4.31
N PRO A 366 12.12 -1.06 4.34
CA PRO A 366 10.88 -1.13 3.54
C PRO A 366 9.90 0.05 3.74
N LEU A 367 9.95 0.69 4.91
CA LEU A 367 9.15 1.88 5.24
C LEU A 367 9.88 3.22 5.00
N ALA A 368 11.05 3.24 4.37
CA ALA A 368 11.85 4.46 4.24
C ALA A 368 11.08 5.59 3.55
N ALA A 369 10.33 5.30 2.48
CA ALA A 369 9.51 6.30 1.80
C ALA A 369 8.34 6.83 2.65
N ASN A 370 7.87 6.07 3.64
CA ASN A 370 6.82 6.51 4.56
C ASN A 370 7.37 7.38 5.69
N LEU A 371 8.64 7.21 6.08
CA LEU A 371 9.25 7.85 7.26
C LEU A 371 10.13 9.06 6.93
N TYR A 372 10.60 9.16 5.69
CA TYR A 372 11.59 10.14 5.27
C TYR A 372 11.09 11.59 5.37
N ASN A 373 11.88 12.43 6.04
CA ASN A 373 11.74 13.89 6.01
C ASN A 373 12.78 14.54 5.08
N PRO A 374 12.39 15.14 3.94
CA PRO A 374 13.32 15.83 3.06
C PRO A 374 13.90 17.12 3.65
N ASP A 375 13.24 17.75 4.63
CA ASP A 375 13.65 19.04 5.19
C ASP A 375 14.71 18.91 6.31
N GLN A 376 14.97 17.68 6.77
CA GLN A 376 15.90 17.44 7.88
C GLN A 376 17.33 17.26 7.38
N ALA A 377 18.22 18.20 7.72
CA ALA A 377 19.62 18.16 7.30
C ALA A 377 20.39 16.91 7.77
N ILE A 378 21.31 16.43 6.93
CA ILE A 378 22.32 15.43 7.32
C ILE A 378 23.41 16.12 8.14
N LEU A 379 23.54 15.70 9.39
CA LEU A 379 24.54 16.18 10.34
C LEU A 379 25.59 15.09 10.58
N GLU A 380 26.77 15.48 11.06
CA GLU A 380 27.82 14.55 11.51
C GLU A 380 27.35 13.65 12.67
N LYS A 381 26.35 14.11 13.43
CA LYS A 381 25.68 13.33 14.48
C LYS A 381 24.21 13.14 14.14
N TYR A 382 23.72 11.92 14.25
CA TYR A 382 22.30 11.66 13.99
C TYR A 382 21.42 12.19 15.11
N THR A 383 20.45 13.03 14.77
CA THR A 383 19.49 13.63 15.72
C THR A 383 18.08 13.07 15.58
N GLY A 384 17.89 12.04 14.75
CA GLY A 384 16.59 11.39 14.60
C GLY A 384 16.37 10.25 15.60
N PRO A 385 15.21 9.57 15.53
CA PRO A 385 14.86 8.47 16.41
C PRO A 385 15.86 7.30 16.34
N HIS A 386 16.39 6.91 17.49
CA HIS A 386 17.32 5.80 17.63
C HIS A 386 17.17 5.12 18.99
N LEU A 387 17.67 3.90 19.10
CA LEU A 387 17.80 3.19 20.38
C LEU A 387 19.25 2.83 20.64
N ALA A 388 19.73 3.05 21.87
CA ALA A 388 21.06 2.61 22.27
C ALA A 388 21.01 1.17 22.80
N ILE A 389 22.01 0.38 22.42
CA ILE A 389 22.21 -0.99 22.93
C ILE A 389 23.45 -1.04 23.80
N VAL A 390 23.32 -1.59 25.01
CA VAL A 390 24.36 -1.54 26.04
C VAL A 390 24.71 -2.96 26.52
N PRO A 391 25.98 -3.40 26.39
CA PRO A 391 26.39 -4.70 26.92
C PRO A 391 26.50 -4.67 28.46
N SER A 392 25.89 -5.64 29.14
CA SER A 392 26.02 -5.83 30.59
C SER A 392 27.44 -6.25 30.97
N LYS A 393 28.15 -5.46 31.79
CA LYS A 393 29.48 -5.83 32.32
C LYS A 393 29.36 -6.92 33.40
N VAL A 394 30.30 -7.88 33.42
CA VAL A 394 30.57 -8.76 34.56
C VAL A 394 31.44 -7.98 35.57
N ASP A 395 31.03 -7.95 36.83
CA ASP A 395 31.27 -6.92 37.86
C ASP A 395 32.72 -6.59 38.32
N GLY A 396 32.88 -5.35 38.82
CA GLY A 396 33.99 -4.92 39.70
C GLY A 396 34.00 -3.44 40.12
N ILE A 397 33.22 -3.07 41.16
CA ILE A 397 33.36 -2.01 42.19
C ILE A 397 33.80 -0.56 41.79
N SER A 398 32.92 0.39 42.16
CA SER A 398 33.08 1.83 42.49
C SER A 398 33.65 2.81 41.45
N GLU A 399 32.90 3.88 41.15
CA GLU A 399 32.92 5.12 41.96
C GLU A 399 31.72 6.02 41.60
N LEU A 400 31.10 6.60 42.63
CA LEU A 400 30.12 7.68 42.52
C LEU A 400 30.79 8.95 41.99
N THR A 401 30.11 9.71 41.13
CA THR A 401 30.02 11.17 41.31
C THR A 401 28.74 11.73 40.68
N MET A 402 27.95 12.35 41.55
CA MET A 402 26.86 13.27 41.23
C MET A 402 27.41 14.56 40.63
N VAL A 403 26.69 15.18 39.68
CA VAL A 403 26.61 16.64 39.56
C VAL A 403 25.19 17.05 39.18
N GLU A 404 24.74 18.09 39.87
CA GLU A 404 23.40 18.63 40.04
C GLU A 404 22.74 19.22 38.79
N ALA A 405 21.41 19.20 38.87
CA ALA A 405 20.46 19.91 38.04
C ALA A 405 20.55 21.44 38.19
N THR A 406 20.19 22.16 37.14
CA THR A 406 19.44 23.42 37.28
C THR A 406 18.44 23.56 36.14
N ALA A 407 17.16 23.50 36.51
CA ALA A 407 16.03 23.94 35.72
C ALA A 407 15.80 25.45 35.90
N THR A 408 15.39 26.14 34.84
CA THR A 408 14.61 27.38 34.94
C THR A 408 13.57 27.43 33.83
N THR A 409 12.32 27.37 34.27
CA THR A 409 11.04 27.80 33.66
C THR A 409 11.05 29.33 33.41
N ASN A 410 10.26 30.04 32.59
CA ASN A 410 8.92 29.93 31.96
C ASN A 410 8.73 31.23 31.06
N PRO A 411 7.56 31.62 30.49
CA PRO A 411 7.12 31.37 29.10
C PRO A 411 6.63 32.65 28.33
N GLU A 412 5.93 32.44 27.18
CA GLU A 412 4.96 33.34 26.46
C GLU A 412 5.53 34.60 25.74
N ASP A 413 5.10 35.03 24.53
CA ASP A 413 3.77 35.01 23.91
C ASP A 413 3.81 35.34 22.38
N THR A 414 2.83 34.77 21.64
CA THR A 414 2.08 35.22 20.42
C THR A 414 2.72 36.10 19.31
N ASP A 415 2.53 35.75 18.03
CA ASP A 415 1.36 36.22 17.24
C ASP A 415 1.23 35.60 15.83
N SER A 416 -0.02 35.55 15.36
CA SER A 416 -0.52 34.94 14.11
C SER A 416 -0.60 35.93 12.94
N VAL A 417 -0.76 35.45 11.69
CA VAL A 417 -1.70 35.98 10.64
C VAL A 417 -1.63 35.13 9.35
N SER A 418 -2.81 34.96 8.74
CA SER A 418 -3.20 34.14 7.59
C SER A 418 -3.43 34.93 6.27
N VAL A 419 -3.57 34.21 5.14
CA VAL A 419 -4.69 34.23 4.15
C VAL A 419 -4.26 34.02 2.67
N SER A 420 -5.02 33.09 2.06
CA SER A 420 -5.28 32.56 0.70
C SER A 420 -5.19 33.45 -0.57
N GLU A 421 -5.08 32.82 -1.77
CA GLU A 421 -6.15 32.76 -2.81
C GLU A 421 -5.83 31.94 -4.09
N ILE A 422 -6.90 31.63 -4.84
CA ILE A 422 -7.16 30.57 -5.85
C ILE A 422 -6.94 31.05 -7.32
N ALA A 423 -6.75 30.12 -8.27
CA ALA A 423 -7.02 30.35 -9.71
C ALA A 423 -7.70 29.15 -10.41
N PRO A 424 -8.53 29.36 -11.48
CA PRO A 424 -9.44 28.36 -12.05
C PRO A 424 -8.97 27.69 -13.36
N GLN A 425 -9.43 26.45 -13.60
CA GLN A 425 -9.24 25.66 -14.83
C GLN A 425 -10.19 26.07 -15.97
N MET A 426 -9.69 26.00 -17.23
CA MET A 426 -10.49 26.01 -18.47
C MET A 426 -10.50 24.62 -19.12
N THR A 427 -11.69 24.18 -19.54
CA THR A 427 -11.99 22.91 -20.23
C THR A 427 -12.13 23.07 -21.75
N THR A 428 -11.73 22.05 -22.53
CA THR A 428 -12.13 21.84 -23.95
C THR A 428 -12.33 20.32 -24.24
N PRO A 429 -13.10 19.95 -25.29
CA PRO A 429 -14.16 18.93 -25.20
C PRO A 429 -13.78 17.50 -25.65
N THR A 430 -14.46 16.54 -25.02
CA THR A 430 -14.31 15.09 -25.13
C THR A 430 -15.14 14.49 -26.28
N VAL A 431 -14.52 13.58 -27.05
CA VAL A 431 -15.24 12.56 -27.84
C VAL A 431 -15.53 11.38 -26.91
N SER A 432 -16.73 10.81 -27.00
CA SER A 432 -17.37 9.95 -26.00
C SER A 432 -16.56 8.71 -25.58
N VAL A 433 -16.10 8.72 -24.32
CA VAL A 433 -15.63 7.53 -23.58
C VAL A 433 -16.82 6.96 -22.82
N THR A 434 -17.17 5.69 -23.03
CA THR A 434 -18.25 5.02 -22.30
C THR A 434 -17.86 4.77 -20.83
N GLY A 435 -18.77 5.03 -19.90
CA GLY A 435 -18.57 4.98 -18.45
C GLY A 435 -18.83 6.34 -17.77
N CYS A 436 -18.97 6.34 -16.45
CA CYS A 436 -19.24 7.56 -15.67
C CYS A 436 -18.45 7.59 -14.35
N THR A 437 -18.38 8.74 -13.71
CA THR A 437 -17.76 8.91 -12.38
C THR A 437 -18.78 9.51 -11.42
N PRO A 438 -18.85 9.05 -10.16
CA PRO A 438 -19.72 9.66 -9.15
C PRO A 438 -19.14 11.01 -8.72
N ASN A 439 -20.02 11.89 -8.21
CA ASN A 439 -19.59 13.13 -7.57
C ASN A 439 -19.13 12.80 -6.14
N MET A 440 -17.82 12.60 -5.99
CA MET A 440 -17.20 12.29 -4.71
C MET A 440 -17.39 13.45 -3.72
N VAL A 441 -17.61 13.12 -2.45
CA VAL A 441 -17.54 14.10 -1.36
C VAL A 441 -16.08 14.23 -0.90
N ASP A 442 -15.70 15.41 -0.44
CA ASP A 442 -14.37 15.62 0.13
C ASP A 442 -14.22 14.91 1.48
N ALA A 443 -12.98 14.56 1.84
CA ALA A 443 -12.68 14.00 3.15
C ALA A 443 -13.11 15.01 4.25
N PHE A 444 -14.12 14.65 5.01
CA PHE A 444 -14.72 15.47 6.06
C PHE A 444 -14.11 15.12 7.42
N ASP A 445 -13.50 16.11 8.09
CA ASP A 445 -12.97 15.95 9.45
C ASP A 445 -13.58 17.06 10.31
N ASP A 446 -14.45 16.66 11.23
CA ASP A 446 -15.06 17.50 12.25
C ASP A 446 -14.39 17.34 13.63
N GLY A 447 -13.21 16.72 13.67
CA GLY A 447 -12.46 16.42 14.89
C GLY A 447 -12.94 15.16 15.61
N SER A 448 -14.06 14.54 15.21
CA SER A 448 -14.49 13.24 15.75
C SER A 448 -13.76 12.07 15.09
N GLY A 449 -13.32 12.29 13.84
CA GLY A 449 -12.69 11.28 13.01
C GLY A 449 -11.28 10.85 13.45
N GLY A 450 -10.63 11.61 14.33
CA GLY A 450 -9.28 11.34 14.84
C GLY A 450 -8.21 11.22 13.73
N GLU A 451 -7.17 10.46 14.02
CA GLU A 451 -6.02 10.27 13.11
C GLU A 451 -6.41 9.77 11.72
N PHE A 452 -7.40 8.87 11.61
CA PHE A 452 -7.84 8.28 10.35
C PHE A 452 -8.24 9.35 9.30
N TYR A 453 -9.05 10.33 9.69
CA TYR A 453 -9.50 11.39 8.77
C TYR A 453 -8.42 12.44 8.53
N SER A 454 -7.56 12.70 9.52
CA SER A 454 -6.37 13.53 9.34
C SER A 454 -5.42 12.92 8.30
N MET A 455 -5.17 11.60 8.37
CA MET A 455 -4.34 10.86 7.44
C MET A 455 -4.97 10.75 6.04
N MET A 456 -6.28 10.56 5.98
CA MET A 456 -7.02 10.56 4.71
C MET A 456 -6.88 11.92 4.00
N LYS A 457 -6.93 13.03 4.74
CA LYS A 457 -6.74 14.38 4.20
C LYS A 457 -5.30 14.62 3.75
N SER A 458 -4.30 14.17 4.51
CA SER A 458 -2.88 14.35 4.16
C SER A 458 -2.48 13.58 2.90
N THR A 459 -3.16 12.46 2.62
CA THR A 459 -2.94 11.63 1.42
C THR A 459 -3.42 12.32 0.12
N GLY A 460 -4.20 13.40 0.22
CA GLY A 460 -4.77 14.13 -0.90
C GLY A 460 -6.02 13.48 -1.50
N SER A 461 -6.81 14.25 -2.25
CA SER A 461 -8.07 13.76 -2.84
C SER A 461 -7.81 12.65 -3.86
N LEU A 462 -8.32 11.45 -3.59
CA LEU A 462 -8.26 10.33 -4.53
C LEU A 462 -9.13 10.62 -5.77
N PRO A 463 -8.70 10.18 -6.97
CA PRO A 463 -9.52 10.31 -8.16
C PRO A 463 -10.82 9.49 -7.99
N PRO A 464 -11.98 10.00 -8.46
CA PRO A 464 -13.23 9.25 -8.43
C PRO A 464 -13.12 7.89 -9.17
N PRO A 465 -13.75 6.81 -8.66
CA PRO A 465 -13.80 5.57 -9.41
C PRO A 465 -14.57 5.76 -10.71
N ARG A 466 -14.11 5.11 -11.78
CA ARG A 466 -14.83 5.06 -13.05
C ARG A 466 -15.69 3.80 -13.09
N PHE A 467 -17.00 4.00 -13.20
CA PHE A 467 -17.97 2.92 -13.34
C PHE A 467 -18.29 2.65 -14.80
N HIS A 468 -18.46 1.37 -15.13
CA HIS A 468 -18.74 0.87 -16.47
C HIS A 468 -19.89 -0.15 -16.42
N GLY A 469 -20.65 -0.26 -17.50
CA GLY A 469 -21.68 -1.29 -17.63
C GLY A 469 -22.78 -1.15 -16.57
N GLU A 470 -23.09 -2.23 -15.86
CA GLU A 470 -24.13 -2.23 -14.81
C GLU A 470 -23.83 -1.24 -13.68
N HIS A 471 -22.56 -0.96 -13.41
CA HIS A 471 -22.15 -0.08 -12.32
C HIS A 471 -22.38 1.41 -12.65
N GLU A 472 -22.66 1.77 -13.90
CA GLU A 472 -22.92 3.17 -14.29
C GLU A 472 -24.14 3.77 -13.56
N VAL A 473 -25.06 2.93 -13.08
CA VAL A 473 -26.20 3.39 -12.28
C VAL A 473 -25.77 4.06 -10.97
N LEU A 474 -24.58 3.74 -10.44
CA LEU A 474 -24.06 4.28 -9.19
C LEU A 474 -23.62 5.75 -9.30
N CYS A 475 -23.40 6.26 -10.51
CA CYS A 475 -23.07 7.67 -10.75
C CYS A 475 -24.25 8.61 -10.49
N ASN A 476 -25.48 8.12 -10.65
CA ASN A 476 -26.66 8.90 -10.34
C ASN A 476 -27.05 8.65 -8.89
N SER A 477 -27.23 9.69 -8.07
CA SER A 477 -27.75 9.60 -6.70
C SER A 477 -29.29 9.69 -6.62
N ASP A 478 -29.97 10.00 -7.73
CA ASP A 478 -31.43 10.05 -7.80
C ASP A 478 -32.01 8.72 -7.34
N ASN A 479 -33.09 8.81 -6.57
CA ASN A 479 -33.78 7.64 -6.02
C ASN A 479 -32.86 6.66 -5.25
N ARG A 480 -31.68 7.08 -4.75
CA ARG A 480 -30.77 6.22 -3.97
C ARG A 480 -31.50 5.45 -2.88
N LYS A 481 -32.43 6.12 -2.19
CA LYS A 481 -33.26 5.53 -1.12
C LYS A 481 -34.14 4.36 -1.56
N HIS A 482 -34.62 4.38 -2.81
CA HIS A 482 -35.42 3.29 -3.39
C HIS A 482 -34.54 2.15 -3.95
N ARG A 483 -33.23 2.39 -4.10
CA ARG A 483 -32.27 1.39 -4.56
C ARG A 483 -31.65 0.61 -3.42
N GLU A 484 -31.73 1.12 -2.18
CA GLU A 484 -31.33 0.39 -0.97
C GLU A 484 -29.91 -0.16 -1.14
N PHE A 485 -29.70 -1.47 -0.98
CA PHE A 485 -28.40 -2.11 -1.19
C PHE A 485 -27.80 -1.89 -2.59
N ARG A 486 -28.64 -1.71 -3.62
CA ARG A 486 -28.19 -1.53 -5.00
C ARG A 486 -27.51 -0.18 -5.24
N TYR A 487 -27.55 0.73 -4.25
CA TYR A 487 -26.77 1.96 -4.28
C TYR A 487 -25.50 1.89 -3.43
N CYS A 488 -25.28 0.82 -2.66
CA CYS A 488 -24.02 0.63 -1.95
C CYS A 488 -22.87 0.42 -2.92
N LEU A 489 -21.69 0.93 -2.56
CA LEU A 489 -20.47 0.68 -3.32
C LEU A 489 -20.16 -0.83 -3.32
N PRO A 490 -19.91 -1.44 -4.48
CA PRO A 490 -19.43 -2.83 -4.53
C PRO A 490 -18.04 -2.91 -3.88
N ILE A 491 -17.96 -3.62 -2.77
CA ILE A 491 -16.73 -3.80 -1.98
C ILE A 491 -16.57 -5.30 -1.72
N SER A 492 -15.44 -5.85 -2.12
CA SER A 492 -15.00 -7.17 -1.71
C SER A 492 -13.92 -7.08 -0.63
N GLY A 493 -13.67 -8.21 0.01
CA GLY A 493 -12.65 -8.32 1.05
C GLY A 493 -12.49 -9.75 1.51
N ARG A 494 -11.32 -10.06 2.05
CA ARG A 494 -11.07 -11.33 2.71
C ARG A 494 -11.73 -11.37 4.09
N LYS A 495 -12.07 -12.59 4.52
CA LYS A 495 -12.79 -12.88 5.77
C LYS A 495 -12.03 -13.86 6.68
N ASP A 496 -10.75 -14.07 6.40
CA ASP A 496 -9.92 -15.06 7.07
C ASP A 496 -9.57 -14.60 8.50
N SER A 497 -10.02 -15.33 9.52
CA SER A 497 -9.80 -14.93 10.92
C SER A 497 -8.32 -14.79 11.30
N SER A 498 -7.44 -15.63 10.75
CA SER A 498 -6.01 -15.58 11.07
C SER A 498 -5.31 -14.30 10.58
N LEU A 499 -5.91 -13.59 9.62
CA LEU A 499 -5.29 -12.46 8.94
C LEU A 499 -6.08 -11.16 9.13
N CYS A 500 -7.33 -11.25 9.57
CA CYS A 500 -8.21 -10.11 9.80
C CYS A 500 -8.69 -9.96 11.24
N ALA A 501 -8.13 -10.73 12.17
CA ALA A 501 -8.34 -10.48 13.59
C ALA A 501 -7.84 -9.07 13.94
N HIS A 502 -8.66 -8.30 14.66
CA HIS A 502 -8.41 -6.89 15.00
C HIS A 502 -8.19 -5.97 13.80
N ALA A 503 -8.68 -6.37 12.61
CA ALA A 503 -8.72 -5.48 11.45
C ALA A 503 -9.40 -4.16 11.82
N ASP A 504 -8.79 -3.05 11.42
CA ASP A 504 -9.19 -1.71 11.82
C ASP A 504 -9.27 -0.78 10.61
N ARG A 505 -9.78 0.44 10.82
CA ARG A 505 -10.06 1.35 9.69
C ARG A 505 -8.78 1.91 9.06
N MET A 506 -7.66 1.97 9.78
CA MET A 506 -6.38 2.44 9.25
C MET A 506 -5.86 1.50 8.15
N ASP A 507 -6.18 0.21 8.21
CA ASP A 507 -5.89 -0.76 7.14
C ASP A 507 -6.39 -0.31 5.77
N ILE A 508 -7.50 0.44 5.75
CA ILE A 508 -8.13 0.87 4.50
C ILE A 508 -7.25 1.88 3.77
N LEU A 509 -6.44 2.66 4.50
CA LEU A 509 -5.53 3.65 3.93
C LEU A 509 -4.36 2.99 3.20
N LEU A 510 -4.07 1.73 3.50
CA LEU A 510 -3.08 0.95 2.75
C LEU A 510 -3.60 0.65 1.34
N ARG A 511 -2.74 0.88 0.34
CA ARG A 511 -3.03 0.41 -1.02
C ARG A 511 -2.88 -1.10 -1.06
N GLN A 512 -4.03 -1.75 -1.24
CA GLN A 512 -4.14 -3.19 -1.34
C GLN A 512 -5.24 -3.51 -2.35
N SER A 513 -5.07 -4.61 -3.07
CA SER A 513 -6.15 -5.11 -3.92
C SER A 513 -7.40 -5.46 -3.09
N PRO A 514 -8.62 -5.31 -3.65
CA PRO A 514 -9.85 -5.61 -2.93
C PRO A 514 -9.87 -6.99 -2.27
N LYS A 515 -9.25 -8.00 -2.91
CA LYS A 515 -9.14 -9.36 -2.38
C LYS A 515 -8.25 -9.51 -1.14
N LYS A 516 -7.27 -8.62 -0.93
CA LYS A 516 -6.35 -8.66 0.21
C LYS A 516 -6.85 -7.85 1.40
N ARG A 517 -7.69 -6.84 1.17
CA ARG A 517 -8.29 -6.02 2.23
C ARG A 517 -9.17 -6.85 3.15
N CYS A 518 -9.05 -6.66 4.45
CA CYS A 518 -9.96 -7.25 5.42
C CYS A 518 -11.35 -6.62 5.35
N PHE A 519 -12.37 -7.46 5.20
CA PHE A 519 -13.76 -7.00 5.20
C PHE A 519 -14.12 -6.28 6.51
N ALA A 520 -13.55 -6.76 7.62
CA ALA A 520 -13.69 -6.19 8.96
C ALA A 520 -13.10 -4.76 9.10
N SER A 521 -12.10 -4.37 8.32
CA SER A 521 -11.56 -2.99 8.32
C SER A 521 -12.64 -1.99 7.88
N VAL A 522 -13.37 -2.32 6.81
CA VAL A 522 -14.47 -1.49 6.28
C VAL A 522 -15.64 -1.44 7.26
N LEU A 523 -15.94 -2.56 7.90
CA LEU A 523 -16.95 -2.63 8.97
C LEU A 523 -16.56 -1.79 10.18
N HIS A 524 -15.28 -1.78 10.58
CA HIS A 524 -14.78 -0.96 11.67
C HIS A 524 -14.93 0.55 11.36
N MET A 525 -14.61 0.97 10.13
CA MET A 525 -14.84 2.34 9.66
C MET A 525 -16.33 2.72 9.75
N LEU A 526 -17.20 1.89 9.16
CA LEU A 526 -18.64 2.11 9.18
C LEU A 526 -19.21 2.16 10.60
N MET A 527 -18.80 1.22 11.47
CA MET A 527 -19.22 1.16 12.86
C MET A 527 -18.93 2.48 13.56
N LYS A 528 -17.66 2.91 13.54
CA LYS A 528 -17.20 4.07 14.28
C LYS A 528 -17.90 5.34 13.82
N ASP A 529 -17.92 5.56 12.51
CA ASP A 529 -18.47 6.81 11.96
C ASP A 529 -19.99 6.88 12.14
N VAL A 530 -20.71 5.76 11.99
CA VAL A 530 -22.15 5.72 12.26
C VAL A 530 -22.44 5.89 13.75
N PHE A 531 -21.66 5.29 14.63
CA PHE A 531 -21.82 5.42 16.08
C PHE A 531 -21.61 6.87 16.54
N GLU A 532 -20.58 7.54 16.02
CA GLU A 532 -20.30 8.95 16.31
C GLU A 532 -21.38 9.88 15.77
N GLU A 533 -21.85 9.69 14.52
CA GLU A 533 -22.92 10.52 13.97
C GLU A 533 -24.25 10.33 14.72
N LEU A 534 -24.54 9.11 15.18
CA LEU A 534 -25.69 8.87 16.06
C LEU A 534 -25.58 9.68 17.36
N LYS A 535 -24.40 9.70 18.00
CA LYS A 535 -24.16 10.53 19.19
C LYS A 535 -24.27 12.02 18.88
N ALA A 536 -23.72 12.47 17.74
CA ALA A 536 -23.70 13.87 17.34
C ALA A 536 -25.11 14.46 17.15
N VAL A 537 -26.06 13.65 16.65
CA VAL A 537 -27.47 14.06 16.51
C VAL A 537 -28.30 13.82 17.79
N GLY A 538 -27.66 13.42 18.89
CA GLY A 538 -28.28 13.29 20.21
C GLY A 538 -28.95 11.95 20.49
N PHE A 539 -28.69 10.90 19.69
CA PHE A 539 -29.06 9.55 20.08
C PHE A 539 -28.09 8.99 21.13
N ALA A 540 -28.53 7.94 21.80
CA ALA A 540 -27.69 7.15 22.70
C ALA A 540 -27.47 5.77 22.07
N PRO A 541 -26.50 5.63 21.14
CA PRO A 541 -26.22 4.37 20.48
C PRO A 541 -25.47 3.42 21.41
N ILE A 542 -25.69 2.13 21.20
CA ILE A 542 -25.02 1.04 21.90
C ILE A 542 -24.64 -0.08 20.94
N LEU A 543 -23.49 -0.72 21.15
CA LEU A 543 -23.12 -1.92 20.42
C LEU A 543 -23.99 -3.10 20.90
N THR A 544 -24.49 -3.90 19.96
CA THR A 544 -25.38 -5.03 20.24
C THR A 544 -25.02 -6.24 19.35
N PHE A 545 -25.74 -7.36 19.51
CA PHE A 545 -25.68 -8.57 18.67
C PHE A 545 -24.25 -9.00 18.27
N GLY A 546 -23.97 -9.15 16.97
CA GLY A 546 -22.72 -9.71 16.47
C GLY A 546 -21.53 -8.80 16.75
N THR A 547 -21.73 -7.49 16.75
CA THR A 547 -20.70 -6.50 17.10
C THR A 547 -20.35 -6.57 18.58
N LEU A 548 -21.35 -6.65 19.47
CA LEU A 548 -21.11 -6.84 20.90
C LEU A 548 -20.42 -8.18 21.18
N LEU A 549 -20.81 -9.24 20.45
CA LEU A 549 -20.16 -10.54 20.55
C LEU A 549 -18.67 -10.45 20.17
N GLY A 550 -18.35 -9.75 19.08
CA GLY A 550 -16.98 -9.50 18.65
C GLY A 550 -16.18 -8.74 19.72
N ALA A 551 -16.74 -7.67 20.27
CA ALA A 551 -16.10 -6.90 21.34
C ALA A 551 -15.80 -7.77 22.59
N VAL A 552 -16.78 -8.55 23.06
CA VAL A 552 -16.65 -9.34 24.29
C VAL A 552 -15.76 -10.57 24.10
N ARG A 553 -15.84 -11.23 22.94
CA ARG A 553 -15.12 -12.49 22.70
C ARG A 553 -13.73 -12.28 22.12
N ASP A 554 -13.64 -11.39 21.14
CA ASP A 554 -12.48 -11.27 20.26
C ASP A 554 -11.77 -9.91 20.41
N GLY A 555 -12.34 -8.93 21.13
CA GLY A 555 -11.79 -7.58 21.26
C GLY A 555 -11.82 -6.77 19.96
N GLY A 556 -12.58 -7.20 18.95
CA GLY A 556 -12.58 -6.64 17.61
C GLY A 556 -13.83 -7.01 16.80
N ILE A 557 -13.90 -6.56 15.54
CA ILE A 557 -14.95 -7.00 14.61
C ILE A 557 -14.71 -8.46 14.22
N ILE A 558 -15.75 -9.29 14.24
CA ILE A 558 -15.67 -10.69 13.84
C ILE A 558 -15.28 -10.77 12.35
N PRO A 559 -14.13 -11.36 11.98
CA PRO A 559 -13.57 -11.23 10.63
C PRO A 559 -14.44 -11.70 9.46
N PHE A 560 -15.35 -12.64 9.72
CA PHE A 560 -16.18 -13.30 8.71
C PHE A 560 -17.65 -12.86 8.71
N THR A 561 -17.97 -11.74 9.38
CA THR A 561 -19.30 -11.14 9.32
C THR A 561 -19.47 -10.24 8.10
N GLU A 562 -20.72 -9.95 7.73
CA GLU A 562 -21.05 -8.99 6.66
C GLU A 562 -21.38 -7.59 7.20
N ASP A 563 -21.63 -7.49 8.50
CA ASP A 563 -22.30 -6.36 9.12
C ASP A 563 -21.83 -6.00 10.53
N VAL A 564 -22.28 -4.83 10.95
CA VAL A 564 -22.14 -4.29 12.30
C VAL A 564 -23.52 -3.97 12.84
N ASP A 565 -23.77 -4.29 14.10
CA ASP A 565 -25.04 -4.09 14.78
C ASP A 565 -24.97 -2.97 15.82
N ILE A 566 -25.73 -1.90 15.61
CA ILE A 566 -25.86 -0.77 16.56
C ILE A 566 -27.34 -0.62 16.92
N ALA A 567 -27.66 -0.64 18.21
CA ALA A 567 -28.97 -0.24 18.68
C ALA A 567 -28.98 1.22 19.12
N TYR A 568 -30.11 1.92 18.96
CA TYR A 568 -30.24 3.33 19.31
C TYR A 568 -31.58 3.62 19.98
N ASN A 569 -31.60 4.53 20.96
CA ASN A 569 -32.84 5.02 21.55
C ASN A 569 -33.28 6.32 20.88
N GLY A 570 -34.41 6.29 20.18
CA GLY A 570 -35.01 7.45 19.53
C GLY A 570 -35.75 7.07 18.25
N ARG A 571 -35.94 8.04 17.35
CA ARG A 571 -36.56 7.82 16.04
C ARG A 571 -35.70 8.44 14.94
N ILE A 572 -35.13 7.60 14.08
CA ILE A 572 -34.49 8.05 12.85
C ILE A 572 -35.58 8.54 11.87
N VAL A 573 -35.33 9.69 11.25
CA VAL A 573 -36.19 10.28 10.22
C VAL A 573 -35.46 10.17 8.89
N ASN A 574 -36.09 9.54 7.89
CA ASN A 574 -35.51 9.44 6.54
C ASN A 574 -35.42 10.84 5.91
N GLY A 575 -34.26 11.21 5.37
CA GLY A 575 -33.98 12.58 4.93
C GLY A 575 -33.83 13.59 6.08
N GLY A 576 -33.63 13.12 7.31
CA GLY A 576 -33.36 13.96 8.48
C GLY A 576 -31.87 14.23 8.69
N GLU A 577 -31.52 14.84 9.82
CA GLU A 577 -30.15 15.30 10.10
C GLU A 577 -29.09 14.18 10.06
N LEU A 578 -29.42 12.98 10.58
CA LEU A 578 -28.52 11.82 10.52
C LEU A 578 -28.21 11.41 9.06
N ASP A 579 -29.20 11.45 8.18
CA ASP A 579 -29.02 11.15 6.76
C ASP A 579 -28.09 12.18 6.10
N ASP A 580 -28.30 13.46 6.36
CA ASP A 580 -27.48 14.54 5.81
C ASP A 580 -26.02 14.45 6.28
N ARG A 581 -25.81 14.13 7.57
CA ARG A 581 -24.47 13.97 8.16
C ARG A 581 -23.74 12.77 7.56
N LEU A 582 -24.39 11.61 7.55
CA LEU A 582 -23.84 10.40 6.92
C LEU A 582 -23.58 10.62 5.43
N TRP A 583 -24.46 11.32 4.72
CA TRP A 583 -24.29 11.64 3.31
C TRP A 583 -23.06 12.52 3.03
N ARG A 584 -22.79 13.50 3.89
CA ARG A 584 -21.56 14.34 3.80
C ARG A 584 -20.28 13.56 4.03
N LYS A 585 -20.33 12.48 4.83
CA LYS A 585 -19.23 11.51 4.99
C LYS A 585 -19.21 10.45 3.88
N GLY A 586 -20.16 10.48 2.94
CA GLY A 586 -20.20 9.54 1.81
C GLY A 586 -20.81 8.19 2.16
N TYR A 587 -21.71 8.15 3.14
CA TYR A 587 -22.47 6.97 3.52
C TYR A 587 -23.91 7.02 3.00
N HIS A 588 -24.45 5.85 2.68
CA HIS A 588 -25.82 5.68 2.25
C HIS A 588 -26.66 5.09 3.39
N LEU A 589 -27.45 5.94 4.06
CA LEU A 589 -28.53 5.49 4.94
C LEU A 589 -29.74 5.07 4.09
N PHE A 590 -30.39 3.95 4.38
CA PHE A 590 -31.63 3.50 3.75
C PHE A 590 -32.44 2.64 4.71
N GLN A 591 -33.69 2.32 4.36
CA GLN A 591 -34.54 1.44 5.15
C GLN A 591 -34.80 0.15 4.37
N TYR A 592 -34.45 -1.00 4.97
CA TYR A 592 -34.74 -2.33 4.48
C TYR A 592 -35.14 -3.18 5.68
N ASN A 593 -36.44 -3.24 5.96
CA ASN A 593 -37.03 -3.64 7.25
C ASN A 593 -36.62 -2.72 8.41
N ILE A 594 -35.33 -2.68 8.75
CA ILE A 594 -34.69 -1.76 9.70
C ILE A 594 -33.87 -0.69 8.95
N PHE A 595 -33.37 0.31 9.66
CA PHE A 595 -32.44 1.28 9.05
C PHE A 595 -31.07 0.64 8.86
N ARG A 596 -30.44 0.95 7.73
CA ARG A 596 -29.14 0.42 7.35
C ARG A 596 -28.23 1.48 6.78
N VAL A 597 -26.93 1.33 6.99
CA VAL A 597 -25.91 2.23 6.44
C VAL A 597 -24.86 1.42 5.69
N CYS A 598 -24.48 1.85 4.50
CA CYS A 598 -23.34 1.28 3.76
C CYS A 598 -22.47 2.38 3.16
N VAL A 599 -21.29 2.01 2.65
CA VAL A 599 -20.43 2.95 1.90
C VAL A 599 -21.13 3.34 0.59
N ALA A 600 -21.29 4.64 0.34
CA ALA A 600 -21.87 5.13 -0.91
C ALA A 600 -20.81 5.25 -2.00
N PRO A 601 -21.21 5.32 -3.29
CA PRO A 601 -20.28 5.49 -4.40
C PRO A 601 -19.57 6.85 -4.39
N THR A 602 -20.08 7.79 -3.59
CA THR A 602 -19.54 9.14 -3.42
C THR A 602 -18.52 9.23 -2.28
N HIS A 603 -18.26 8.16 -1.53
CA HIS A 603 -17.34 8.17 -0.38
C HIS A 603 -15.92 8.59 -0.76
N PRO A 604 -15.18 9.37 0.05
CA PRO A 604 -13.82 9.84 -0.30
C PRO A 604 -12.85 8.71 -0.68
N LEU A 605 -12.98 7.56 0.00
CA LEU A 605 -12.20 6.34 -0.27
C LEU A 605 -12.81 5.41 -1.34
N ALA A 606 -13.84 5.82 -2.08
CA ALA A 606 -14.56 4.92 -2.98
C ALA A 606 -13.65 4.30 -4.05
N SER A 607 -12.67 5.02 -4.60
CA SER A 607 -11.74 4.46 -5.58
C SER A 607 -10.80 3.40 -5.02
N GLN A 608 -10.47 3.48 -3.72
CA GLN A 608 -9.68 2.47 -3.02
C GLN A 608 -10.55 1.29 -2.59
N LEU A 609 -11.81 1.53 -2.22
CA LEU A 609 -12.75 0.54 -1.73
C LEU A 609 -13.43 -0.29 -2.83
N TYR A 610 -13.65 0.31 -3.99
CA TYR A 610 -14.41 -0.26 -5.10
C TYR A 610 -13.76 -1.52 -5.67
N ASP A 611 -14.54 -2.59 -5.78
CA ASP A 611 -14.19 -3.77 -6.56
C ASP A 611 -15.00 -3.80 -7.87
N PRO A 612 -14.36 -3.58 -9.04
CA PRO A 612 -15.06 -3.60 -10.32
C PRO A 612 -15.58 -4.98 -10.72
N GLU A 613 -15.04 -6.06 -10.15
CA GLU A 613 -15.47 -7.44 -10.43
C GLU A 613 -16.63 -7.88 -9.54
N HIS A 614 -16.94 -7.10 -8.48
CA HIS A 614 -18.04 -7.39 -7.59
C HIS A 614 -19.33 -6.77 -8.13
N SER A 615 -20.33 -7.60 -8.44
CA SER A 615 -21.61 -7.12 -8.97
C SER A 615 -22.33 -6.19 -7.99
N ILE A 616 -23.21 -5.34 -8.51
CA ILE A 616 -24.21 -4.64 -7.69
C ILE A 616 -25.00 -5.69 -6.90
N VAL A 617 -25.00 -5.53 -5.58
CA VAL A 617 -25.66 -6.46 -4.69
C VAL A 617 -27.15 -6.16 -4.59
N GLU A 618 -27.95 -7.22 -4.53
CA GLU A 618 -29.38 -7.09 -4.24
C GLU A 618 -29.65 -7.05 -2.74
N GLU A 619 -28.84 -7.76 -1.93
CA GLU A 619 -28.94 -7.78 -0.47
C GLU A 619 -27.68 -8.37 0.20
N TYR A 620 -27.34 -7.90 1.41
CA TYR A 620 -26.41 -8.51 2.39
C TYR A 620 -24.98 -8.90 1.93
N ALA A 621 -24.52 -8.44 0.77
CA ALA A 621 -23.24 -8.87 0.18
C ALA A 621 -22.18 -7.76 0.09
N VAL A 622 -22.41 -6.62 0.75
CA VAL A 622 -21.44 -5.53 0.95
C VAL A 622 -21.28 -5.26 2.44
N PRO A 623 -20.27 -4.51 2.91
CA PRO A 623 -20.20 -4.06 4.29
C PRO A 623 -21.36 -3.11 4.62
N TYR A 624 -22.10 -3.38 5.69
CA TYR A 624 -23.19 -2.51 6.16
C TYR A 624 -23.30 -2.46 7.69
N VAL A 625 -24.07 -1.49 8.19
CA VAL A 625 -24.49 -1.36 9.59
C VAL A 625 -25.98 -1.57 9.66
N ASP A 626 -26.43 -2.43 10.56
CA ASP A 626 -27.83 -2.59 10.96
C ASP A 626 -28.12 -1.70 12.19
N LEU A 627 -29.16 -0.86 12.06
CA LEU A 627 -29.59 0.07 13.10
C LEU A 627 -30.92 -0.39 13.72
N TYR A 628 -30.84 -0.91 14.95
CA TYR A 628 -31.98 -1.45 15.68
C TYR A 628 -32.60 -0.39 16.60
N ALA A 629 -33.87 -0.06 16.38
CA ALA A 629 -34.57 0.86 17.27
C ALA A 629 -34.77 0.20 18.65
N MET A 630 -34.40 0.93 19.69
CA MET A 630 -34.59 0.57 21.08
C MET A 630 -35.50 1.58 21.76
N GLN A 631 -36.43 1.11 22.59
CA GLN A 631 -37.39 1.97 23.28
C GLN A 631 -37.66 1.48 24.69
N GLN A 632 -37.65 2.41 25.64
CA GLN A 632 -38.13 2.13 26.98
C GLN A 632 -39.66 2.11 26.99
N LYS A 633 -40.25 1.02 27.47
CA LYS A 633 -41.68 0.87 27.73
C LYS A 633 -41.93 0.87 29.23
N PHE A 634 -42.94 1.66 29.63
CA PHE A 634 -43.45 1.71 31.01
C PHE A 634 -42.37 2.05 32.07
N GLY A 635 -41.25 2.67 31.67
CA GLY A 635 -40.17 3.10 32.56
C GLY A 635 -39.30 1.98 33.17
N THR A 636 -39.64 0.71 32.94
CA THR A 636 -38.97 -0.43 33.62
C THR A 636 -38.49 -1.51 32.66
N SER A 637 -38.91 -1.46 31.40
CA SER A 637 -38.61 -2.50 30.41
C SER A 637 -38.21 -1.88 29.09
N TRP A 638 -37.35 -2.55 28.35
CA TRP A 638 -36.85 -2.09 27.07
C TRP A 638 -37.20 -3.10 25.98
N SER A 639 -37.63 -2.61 24.82
CA SER A 639 -37.70 -3.40 23.59
C SER A 639 -36.60 -2.96 22.65
N MET A 640 -36.05 -3.89 21.87
CA MET A 640 -35.14 -3.67 20.76
C MET A 640 -35.66 -4.47 19.56
N GLU A 641 -35.59 -3.92 18.35
CA GLU A 641 -35.95 -4.64 17.12
C GLU A 641 -35.11 -5.93 16.98
N GLU A 642 -35.71 -6.98 16.40
CA GLU A 642 -35.11 -8.32 16.17
C GLU A 642 -34.67 -9.12 17.41
N LEU A 643 -34.89 -8.62 18.63
CA LEU A 643 -34.50 -9.32 19.86
C LEU A 643 -35.39 -10.55 20.10
N LYS A 644 -34.80 -11.71 20.42
CA LYS A 644 -35.55 -12.97 20.63
C LYS A 644 -36.46 -12.88 21.85
N THR A 645 -35.96 -12.24 22.90
CA THR A 645 -36.76 -11.94 24.09
C THR A 645 -37.58 -10.67 23.85
N ARG A 646 -38.84 -10.68 24.32
CA ARG A 646 -39.75 -9.55 24.07
C ARG A 646 -39.34 -8.27 24.81
N TRP A 647 -38.66 -8.40 25.96
CA TRP A 647 -38.34 -7.30 26.86
C TRP A 647 -37.05 -7.55 27.63
N LEU A 648 -36.21 -6.51 27.73
CA LEU A 648 -35.08 -6.44 28.66
C LEU A 648 -35.48 -5.64 29.89
N SER A 649 -35.04 -6.04 31.08
CA SER A 649 -35.30 -5.27 32.30
C SER A 649 -34.37 -4.05 32.39
N ASN A 650 -34.81 -2.99 33.06
CA ASN A 650 -34.05 -1.73 33.09
C ASN A 650 -32.65 -1.88 33.70
N ASP A 651 -32.47 -2.75 34.70
CA ASP A 651 -31.20 -3.07 35.35
C ASP A 651 -30.21 -3.84 34.45
N ARG A 652 -30.69 -4.41 33.34
CA ARG A 652 -29.84 -5.07 32.32
C ARG A 652 -29.39 -4.11 31.23
N VAL A 653 -30.11 -3.01 31.06
CA VAL A 653 -29.84 -2.01 30.02
C VAL A 653 -29.11 -0.82 30.59
N MET A 654 -29.57 -0.27 31.71
CA MET A 654 -29.08 0.96 32.31
C MET A 654 -28.44 0.73 33.69
N PRO A 655 -27.40 1.51 34.05
CA PRO A 655 -26.68 2.45 33.18
C PRO A 655 -25.93 1.69 32.07
N PHE A 656 -25.72 2.33 30.91
CA PHE A 656 -24.87 1.72 29.89
C PHE A 656 -23.50 1.37 30.47
N SER A 657 -22.98 0.22 30.04
CA SER A 657 -21.61 -0.19 30.31
C SER A 657 -20.76 0.06 29.05
N GLN A 658 -19.46 -0.19 29.11
CA GLN A 658 -18.56 -0.01 27.97
C GLN A 658 -17.87 -1.33 27.61
N VAL A 659 -17.64 -1.51 26.32
CA VAL A 659 -16.84 -2.59 25.74
C VAL A 659 -15.79 -2.01 24.81
N THR A 660 -14.74 -2.79 24.55
CA THR A 660 -13.62 -2.36 23.73
C THR A 660 -13.63 -3.08 22.39
N ILE A 661 -13.46 -2.34 21.30
CA ILE A 661 -13.15 -2.86 19.96
C ILE A 661 -11.86 -2.19 19.51
N ASN A 662 -10.83 -2.99 19.21
CA ASN A 662 -9.53 -2.52 18.75
C ASN A 662 -8.93 -1.41 19.65
N GLY A 663 -9.07 -1.53 20.97
CA GLY A 663 -8.57 -0.55 21.94
C GLY A 663 -9.51 0.63 22.25
N GLU A 664 -10.55 0.86 21.44
CA GLU A 664 -11.49 1.98 21.61
C GLU A 664 -12.77 1.58 22.37
N GLN A 665 -13.25 2.47 23.23
CA GLN A 665 -14.41 2.22 24.10
C GLN A 665 -15.73 2.66 23.46
N PHE A 666 -16.72 1.77 23.50
CA PHE A 666 -18.07 2.01 23.01
C PHE A 666 -19.10 1.60 24.06
N ASP A 667 -20.18 2.37 24.13
CA ASP A 667 -21.29 2.07 25.04
C ASP A 667 -22.01 0.78 24.59
N THR A 668 -22.45 -0.01 25.57
CA THR A 668 -23.33 -1.17 25.39
C THR A 668 -24.33 -1.25 26.56
N ILE A 669 -25.20 -2.26 26.55
CA ILE A 669 -26.12 -2.50 27.67
C ILE A 669 -25.35 -2.77 28.98
N HIS A 670 -25.98 -2.54 30.14
CA HIS A 670 -25.37 -2.78 31.44
C HIS A 670 -24.84 -4.22 31.64
N ASP A 671 -25.57 -5.23 31.18
CA ASP A 671 -25.18 -6.65 31.29
C ASP A 671 -25.02 -7.30 29.91
N PRO A 672 -23.87 -7.11 29.23
CA PRO A 672 -23.64 -7.65 27.90
C PRO A 672 -23.65 -9.18 27.87
N ALA A 673 -23.19 -9.83 28.95
CA ALA A 673 -23.18 -11.28 29.06
C ALA A 673 -24.60 -11.87 29.05
N PHE A 674 -25.55 -11.22 29.72
CA PHE A 674 -26.95 -11.65 29.68
C PHE A 674 -27.54 -11.60 28.27
N LEU A 675 -27.33 -10.50 27.54
CA LEU A 675 -27.84 -10.39 26.17
C LEU A 675 -27.19 -11.44 25.25
N LEU A 676 -25.88 -11.59 25.29
CA LEU A 676 -25.18 -12.59 24.47
C LEU A 676 -25.60 -14.02 24.82
N LEU A 677 -25.79 -14.34 26.10
CA LEU A 677 -26.31 -15.63 26.53
C LEU A 677 -27.73 -15.88 26.01
N SER A 678 -28.59 -14.85 26.04
CA SER A 678 -29.98 -14.96 25.57
C SER A 678 -30.08 -15.13 24.06
N GLU A 679 -29.20 -14.46 23.30
CA GLU A 679 -29.24 -14.44 21.84
C GLU A 679 -28.47 -15.60 21.21
N TYR A 680 -27.32 -15.99 21.77
CA TYR A 680 -26.43 -16.98 21.17
C TYR A 680 -26.32 -18.29 21.97
N GLY A 681 -26.84 -18.34 23.20
CA GLY A 681 -26.79 -19.52 24.07
C GLY A 681 -25.50 -19.62 24.89
N ALA A 682 -25.40 -20.63 25.76
CA ALA A 682 -24.34 -20.75 26.77
C ALA A 682 -22.91 -20.91 26.19
N ASP A 683 -22.79 -21.27 24.92
CA ASP A 683 -21.52 -21.47 24.23
C ASP A 683 -21.15 -20.29 23.31
N TYR A 684 -21.74 -19.11 23.50
CA TYR A 684 -21.49 -17.92 22.67
C TYR A 684 -20.01 -17.50 22.61
N MET A 685 -19.26 -17.76 23.67
CA MET A 685 -17.81 -17.51 23.74
C MET A 685 -16.97 -18.49 22.92
N THR A 686 -17.56 -19.58 22.41
CA THR A 686 -16.86 -20.54 21.54
C THR A 686 -17.09 -20.14 20.08
N PRO A 687 -16.04 -19.79 19.31
CA PRO A 687 -16.19 -19.52 17.89
C PRO A 687 -16.76 -20.74 17.16
N LYS A 688 -17.87 -20.55 16.44
CA LYS A 688 -18.49 -21.60 15.62
C LYS A 688 -18.21 -21.31 14.15
N PRO A 689 -17.66 -22.26 13.39
CA PRO A 689 -17.55 -22.11 11.93
C PRO A 689 -18.93 -21.90 11.34
N ARG A 690 -19.09 -20.90 10.47
CA ARG A 690 -20.35 -20.67 9.76
C ARG A 690 -20.54 -21.83 8.77
N ASP A 691 -21.50 -22.72 9.04
CA ASP A 691 -21.80 -23.83 8.13
C ASP A 691 -22.36 -23.26 6.82
N ARG A 692 -21.58 -23.32 5.74
CA ARG A 692 -21.97 -22.85 4.40
C ARG A 692 -23.31 -23.45 3.93
N ARG A 693 -23.77 -24.58 4.48
CA ARG A 693 -25.05 -25.21 4.12
C ARG A 693 -26.28 -24.59 4.80
N LEU A 694 -26.10 -23.91 5.94
CA LEU A 694 -27.19 -23.26 6.66
C LEU A 694 -27.50 -21.87 6.11
N ALA A 695 -26.48 -21.16 5.60
CA ALA A 695 -26.68 -19.90 4.86
C ALA A 695 -27.69 -20.10 3.72
N TRP A 696 -27.52 -21.15 2.89
CA TRP A 696 -28.41 -21.47 1.77
C TRP A 696 -29.85 -21.83 2.16
N LYS A 697 -30.11 -22.26 3.40
CA LYS A 697 -31.46 -22.61 3.86
C LYS A 697 -32.23 -21.41 4.44
N ALA A 698 -31.54 -20.35 4.86
CA ALA A 698 -32.17 -19.08 5.21
C ALA A 698 -32.54 -18.25 3.96
N PHE A 699 -31.96 -18.58 2.79
CA PHE A 699 -32.28 -18.00 1.48
C PHE A 699 -33.54 -18.59 0.81
N ARG A 700 -34.50 -19.15 1.57
CA ARG A 700 -35.79 -19.63 1.02
C ARG A 700 -36.99 -19.21 1.82
#